data_AF-A0A844DQE6-F1
#
_entry.id   AF-A0A844DQE6-F1
#
_cell.length_a   1.000
_cell.length_b   1.000
_cell.length_c   1.000
_cell.angle_alpha   90.00
_cell.angle_beta   90.00
_cell.angle_gamma   90.00
#
_symmetry.space_group_name_H-M   'P 1'
#
loop_
_entity.id
_entity.type
_entity.pdbx_description
1 polymer ?
#
loop_
_entity_poly.entity_id
_entity_poly.type
_entity_poly.pdbx_seq_one_letter_code
_entity_poly.pdbx_strand_id
1 'polypeptide(L)'
;MPDRPLILFPTPERADRESKTSVVIRTNFPSVNRQFSRLQPTFNVLRTAFEQKAVAIQQSPVGINPDFALVFEIIGTADSFYTAVQHVEGLEWIFDKESEPFTADEDFYYIDEQGQASDEALNGKLYCVMSNQQAMMQMISLWNRYQNGDDNVFQRGFAGLRDVFTHIKNIRKWGAQDRISETHAVEYWRENLDLDGDSPVPFEIELFFRAKEEARRIASNTINQKINALGGRVLHECILSEIAYHAMLVELPRVAIENLVNQYEDIELSQVDDIMFFRPTCQSVFVSKTDSEPCTVQVPAPEMRNVAPVIAVFDGMPIQNHPLLRNRIIVDDPDEYAIKYESKYRIHGTSMTSLVIYGDLNRNDSPITSPVYVRPILRPKLIGPDSVQECVPDDELFVDILHRAVKRMMEGENGESATAPNTKVINLSIGDPVRQLSTIMSPTARLIDYLAYKYKILFIISAGNHDEILKYVGQSFSDFKALSILDRNNIFGKAIKENQRNLKVLAPAESLNGLTIGALYDDFTNGTESGRFIWAVEKGMPSPISAYGKGYRLTVKPDLFYYGGRKFVREKFDRTLEWVLSRHEPGCKVAAPYDGSSGQAYSFGTSDAAAQITHEAAKCYDVLEQVFLSETGGPVPNDYKAILLKAMLTHGASWETIADKVTAATGDSVKKLCKWLGNGIPNIEKVIECTKERITLIGLGKLKKKKAIFLDFHCR
;
A
#
# COMPACT_ATOMS: atom_id res chain seq x y z
N MET A 1 33.65 -1.19 -16.95
CA MET A 1 32.87 -2.31 -17.52
C MET A 1 33.01 -3.47 -16.55
N PRO A 2 31.95 -4.27 -16.32
CA PRO A 2 32.12 -5.54 -15.61
C PRO A 2 33.09 -6.41 -16.40
N ASP A 3 34.02 -7.05 -15.71
CA ASP A 3 35.00 -7.95 -16.32
C ASP A 3 34.31 -9.21 -16.88
N ARG A 4 33.10 -9.51 -16.41
CA ARG A 4 32.25 -10.60 -16.90
C ARG A 4 30.80 -10.16 -17.09
N PRO A 5 30.37 -9.81 -18.31
CA PRO A 5 29.03 -9.29 -18.56
C PRO A 5 27.94 -10.35 -18.35
N LEU A 6 26.71 -9.88 -18.17
CA LEU A 6 25.49 -10.70 -18.14
C LEU A 6 25.21 -11.26 -19.54
N ILE A 7 24.55 -12.42 -19.61
CA ILE A 7 24.30 -13.10 -20.90
C ILE A 7 22.81 -13.03 -21.24
N LEU A 8 22.50 -12.60 -22.47
CA LEU A 8 21.13 -12.61 -22.99
C LEU A 8 20.73 -14.03 -23.39
N PHE A 9 19.60 -14.48 -22.84
CA PHE A 9 19.06 -15.81 -23.02
C PHE A 9 18.19 -15.87 -24.30
N PRO A 10 18.15 -17.00 -25.02
CA PRO A 10 17.34 -17.16 -26.23
C PRO A 10 15.84 -17.00 -25.98
N THR A 11 15.08 -16.83 -27.08
CA THR A 11 13.64 -16.61 -27.03
C THR A 11 12.90 -17.86 -26.52
N PRO A 12 11.97 -17.75 -25.55
CA PRO A 12 11.24 -18.89 -25.02
C PRO A 12 10.33 -19.60 -26.04
N GLU A 13 10.23 -20.91 -25.92
CA GLU A 13 9.28 -21.75 -26.66
C GLU A 13 7.96 -21.92 -25.89
N ARG A 14 6.85 -22.25 -26.55
CA ARG A 14 5.55 -22.44 -25.88
C ARG A 14 5.43 -23.86 -25.32
N ALA A 15 4.87 -23.97 -24.13
CA ALA A 15 4.58 -25.25 -23.48
C ALA A 15 3.14 -25.28 -22.91
N ASP A 16 2.66 -26.50 -22.64
CA ASP A 16 1.42 -26.73 -21.91
C ASP A 16 1.66 -26.67 -20.39
N ARG A 17 0.65 -26.23 -19.65
CA ARG A 17 0.75 -26.05 -18.20
C ARG A 17 0.49 -27.36 -17.48
N GLU A 18 1.40 -27.77 -16.61
CA GLU A 18 1.14 -28.82 -15.62
C GLU A 18 0.19 -28.32 -14.51
N SER A 19 -0.87 -29.09 -14.24
CA SER A 19 -1.80 -28.83 -13.12
C SER A 19 -1.34 -29.58 -11.88
N LYS A 20 -1.18 -28.87 -10.75
CA LYS A 20 -1.09 -29.53 -9.44
C LYS A 20 -2.44 -30.17 -9.10
N THR A 21 -2.40 -31.33 -8.44
CA THR A 21 -3.57 -31.99 -7.88
C THR A 21 -4.26 -31.07 -6.87
N SER A 22 -5.55 -30.79 -7.04
CA SER A 22 -6.31 -29.97 -6.10
C SER A 22 -6.57 -30.74 -4.82
N VAL A 23 -6.25 -30.16 -3.66
CA VAL A 23 -6.75 -30.67 -2.38
C VAL A 23 -8.24 -30.36 -2.31
N VAL A 24 -9.08 -31.39 -2.22
CA VAL A 24 -10.53 -31.23 -2.11
C VAL A 24 -10.89 -31.18 -0.63
N ILE A 25 -11.19 -29.98 -0.12
CA ILE A 25 -11.76 -29.81 1.21
C ILE A 25 -13.27 -30.06 1.10
N ARG A 26 -13.79 -31.06 1.84
CA ARG A 26 -15.23 -31.33 1.86
C ARG A 26 -15.91 -30.40 2.86
N THR A 27 -16.90 -29.66 2.41
CA THR A 27 -17.67 -28.72 3.25
C THR A 27 -19.13 -29.15 3.21
N ASN A 28 -19.78 -29.23 4.37
CA ASN A 28 -21.22 -29.42 4.46
C ASN A 28 -21.94 -28.09 4.21
N PHE A 29 -23.03 -28.17 3.45
CA PHE A 29 -23.93 -27.05 3.20
C PHE A 29 -25.36 -27.49 3.54
N PRO A 30 -26.24 -26.57 3.97
CA PRO A 30 -27.63 -26.88 4.24
C PRO A 30 -28.35 -27.33 2.96
N SER A 31 -29.38 -28.17 3.13
CA SER A 31 -30.28 -28.52 2.01
C SER A 31 -30.98 -27.27 1.45
N VAL A 32 -31.40 -27.31 0.19
CA VAL A 32 -32.06 -26.16 -0.48
C VAL A 32 -33.26 -25.64 0.32
N ASN A 33 -34.10 -26.53 0.86
CA ASN A 33 -35.27 -26.14 1.67
C ASN A 33 -34.89 -25.51 3.01
N ARG A 34 -33.85 -26.04 3.67
CA ARG A 34 -33.32 -25.46 4.91
C ARG A 34 -32.72 -24.07 4.65
N GLN A 35 -31.91 -23.96 3.60
CA GLN A 35 -31.29 -22.71 3.16
C GLN A 35 -32.33 -21.65 2.81
N PHE A 36 -33.39 -22.03 2.10
CA PHE A 36 -34.49 -21.14 1.75
C PHE A 36 -35.18 -20.59 3.01
N SER A 37 -35.54 -21.49 3.92
CA SER A 37 -36.20 -21.12 5.18
C SER A 37 -35.33 -20.19 6.04
N ARG A 38 -34.01 -20.40 6.04
CA ARG A 38 -33.07 -19.57 6.80
C ARG A 38 -32.93 -18.15 6.23
N LEU A 39 -32.93 -18.00 4.91
CA LEU A 39 -32.74 -16.69 4.25
C LEU A 39 -34.04 -15.87 4.11
N GLN A 40 -35.20 -16.53 4.22
CA GLN A 40 -36.51 -15.88 4.02
C GLN A 40 -36.74 -14.64 4.91
N PRO A 41 -36.43 -14.65 6.22
CA PRO A 41 -36.58 -13.46 7.06
C PRO A 41 -35.76 -12.28 6.54
N THR A 42 -34.52 -12.55 6.14
CA THR A 42 -33.60 -11.54 5.64
C THR A 42 -34.05 -10.95 4.31
N PHE A 43 -34.55 -11.79 3.38
CA PHE A 43 -35.13 -11.30 2.13
C PHE A 43 -36.38 -10.45 2.35
N ASN A 44 -37.22 -10.76 3.34
CA ASN A 44 -38.37 -9.93 3.69
C ASN A 44 -37.93 -8.55 4.19
N VAL A 45 -36.91 -8.48 5.04
CA VAL A 45 -36.35 -7.20 5.53
C VAL A 45 -35.81 -6.36 4.36
N LEU A 46 -35.06 -6.97 3.45
CA LEU A 46 -34.53 -6.27 2.27
C LEU A 46 -35.65 -5.76 1.35
N ARG A 47 -36.71 -6.56 1.13
CA ARG A 47 -37.87 -6.14 0.33
C ARG A 47 -38.54 -4.91 0.94
N THR A 48 -38.82 -4.94 2.24
CA THR A 48 -39.43 -3.80 2.94
C THR A 48 -38.55 -2.55 2.85
N ALA A 49 -37.23 -2.70 2.95
CA ALA A 49 -36.30 -1.57 2.81
C ALA A 49 -36.36 -0.93 1.42
N PHE A 50 -36.44 -1.74 0.34
CA PHE A 50 -36.60 -1.22 -1.02
C PHE A 50 -37.94 -0.51 -1.22
N GLU A 51 -39.03 -1.06 -0.65
CA GLU A 51 -40.36 -0.44 -0.71
C GLU A 51 -40.40 0.93 -0.01
N GLN A 52 -39.80 1.02 1.18
CA GLN A 52 -39.68 2.29 1.92
C GLN A 52 -38.86 3.32 1.13
N LYS A 53 -37.75 2.89 0.52
CA LYS A 53 -36.90 3.77 -0.28
C LYS A 53 -37.61 4.27 -1.55
N ALA A 54 -38.40 3.42 -2.20
CA ALA A 54 -39.21 3.83 -3.35
C ALA A 54 -40.20 4.95 -2.99
N VAL A 55 -40.82 4.89 -1.80
CA VAL A 55 -41.71 5.96 -1.30
C VAL A 55 -40.93 7.26 -1.07
N ALA A 56 -39.74 7.19 -0.46
CA ALA A 56 -38.91 8.37 -0.21
C ALA A 56 -38.47 9.07 -1.51
N ILE A 57 -38.15 8.30 -2.55
CA ILE A 57 -37.78 8.84 -3.87
C ILE A 57 -38.94 9.61 -4.51
N GLN A 58 -40.16 9.09 -4.42
CA GLN A 58 -41.35 9.77 -4.97
C GLN A 58 -41.66 11.10 -4.26
N GLN A 59 -41.29 11.22 -3.00
CA GLN A 59 -41.49 12.41 -2.18
C GLN A 59 -40.33 13.42 -2.27
N SER A 60 -39.20 13.02 -2.85
CA SER A 60 -38.00 13.85 -2.96
C SER A 60 -37.99 14.63 -4.29
N PRO A 61 -37.90 15.96 -4.27
CA PRO A 61 -37.71 16.77 -5.48
C PRO A 61 -36.31 16.61 -6.09
N VAL A 62 -35.36 16.02 -5.36
CA VAL A 62 -34.00 15.73 -5.80
C VAL A 62 -33.90 14.24 -6.15
N GLY A 63 -33.28 13.91 -7.28
CA GLY A 63 -33.05 12.52 -7.67
C GLY A 63 -32.21 11.79 -6.61
N ILE A 64 -32.83 10.89 -5.86
CA ILE A 64 -32.17 10.00 -4.89
C ILE A 64 -31.81 8.70 -5.61
N ASN A 65 -30.61 8.16 -5.35
CA ASN A 65 -30.22 6.87 -5.89
C ASN A 65 -31.16 5.76 -5.34
N PRO A 66 -31.87 5.00 -6.20
CA PRO A 66 -32.75 3.91 -5.77
C PRO A 66 -32.03 2.67 -5.23
N ASP A 67 -30.72 2.56 -5.44
CA ASP A 67 -29.98 1.33 -5.24
C ASP A 67 -29.48 1.17 -3.81
N PHE A 68 -29.32 -0.07 -3.35
CA PHE A 68 -28.61 -0.40 -2.13
C PHE A 68 -27.34 -1.18 -2.45
N ALA A 69 -26.27 -0.92 -1.68
CA ALA A 69 -25.14 -1.83 -1.60
C ALA A 69 -25.53 -3.04 -0.75
N LEU A 70 -25.48 -4.22 -1.34
CA LEU A 70 -25.78 -5.50 -0.69
C LEU A 70 -24.49 -6.29 -0.48
N VAL A 71 -24.31 -6.79 0.74
CA VAL A 71 -23.21 -7.67 1.13
C VAL A 71 -23.71 -9.09 1.18
N PHE A 72 -23.02 -9.97 0.46
CA PHE A 72 -23.24 -11.41 0.45
C PHE A 72 -22.08 -12.07 1.19
N GLU A 73 -22.38 -12.71 2.32
CA GLU A 73 -21.42 -13.43 3.14
C GLU A 73 -21.44 -14.91 2.73
N ILE A 74 -20.41 -15.37 2.03
CA ILE A 74 -20.37 -16.69 1.38
C ILE A 74 -19.33 -17.59 2.03
N ILE A 75 -19.70 -18.83 2.33
CA ILE A 75 -18.74 -19.87 2.73
C ILE A 75 -18.03 -20.41 1.49
N GLY A 76 -16.70 -20.44 1.50
CA GLY A 76 -15.89 -20.77 0.33
C GLY A 76 -15.87 -19.66 -0.73
N THR A 77 -15.97 -20.04 -2.01
CA THR A 77 -15.87 -19.11 -3.15
C THR A 77 -16.96 -19.37 -4.17
N ALA A 78 -17.58 -18.30 -4.69
CA ALA A 78 -18.51 -18.36 -5.81
C ALA A 78 -17.85 -17.76 -7.06
N ASP A 79 -16.94 -18.51 -7.70
CA ASP A 79 -16.10 -18.02 -8.80
C ASP A 79 -16.89 -17.48 -10.01
N SER A 80 -18.10 -17.98 -10.23
CA SER A 80 -19.00 -17.60 -11.32
C SER A 80 -19.95 -16.43 -10.95
N PHE A 81 -19.93 -15.94 -9.71
CA PHE A 81 -20.87 -14.91 -9.24
C PHE A 81 -20.67 -13.58 -9.95
N TYR A 82 -19.42 -13.15 -10.13
CA TYR A 82 -19.10 -11.95 -10.91
C TYR A 82 -19.74 -12.00 -12.31
N THR A 83 -19.62 -13.15 -12.99
CA THR A 83 -20.23 -13.34 -14.31
C THR A 83 -21.74 -13.24 -14.23
N ALA A 84 -22.36 -13.80 -13.19
CA ALA A 84 -23.81 -13.73 -13.02
C ALA A 84 -24.32 -12.31 -12.77
N VAL A 85 -23.62 -11.53 -11.95
CA VAL A 85 -23.93 -10.11 -11.71
C VAL A 85 -23.92 -9.32 -13.02
N GLN A 86 -22.96 -9.57 -13.91
CA GLN A 86 -22.90 -8.90 -15.22
C GLN A 86 -24.09 -9.21 -16.15
N HIS A 87 -24.84 -10.28 -15.92
CA HIS A 87 -25.99 -10.67 -16.74
C HIS A 87 -27.35 -10.26 -16.13
N VAL A 88 -27.37 -9.71 -14.91
CA VAL A 88 -28.61 -9.26 -14.26
C VAL A 88 -28.70 -7.74 -14.38
N GLU A 89 -29.70 -7.25 -15.11
CA GLU A 89 -29.96 -5.82 -15.18
C GLU A 89 -30.34 -5.28 -13.79
N GLY A 90 -29.69 -4.19 -13.38
CA GLY A 90 -29.88 -3.59 -12.06
C GLY A 90 -28.97 -4.15 -10.97
N LEU A 91 -28.11 -5.13 -11.27
CA LEU A 91 -26.96 -5.47 -10.43
C LEU A 91 -25.67 -4.86 -10.97
N GLU A 92 -24.82 -4.41 -10.07
CA GLU A 92 -23.51 -3.86 -10.41
C GLU A 92 -22.48 -4.34 -9.39
N TRP A 93 -21.42 -4.99 -9.88
CA TRP A 93 -20.35 -5.51 -9.04
C TRP A 93 -19.49 -4.38 -8.49
N ILE A 94 -19.21 -4.40 -7.18
CA ILE A 94 -18.35 -3.41 -6.54
C ILE A 94 -17.01 -4.04 -6.14
N PHE A 95 -17.00 -4.98 -5.20
CA PHE A 95 -15.77 -5.62 -4.73
C PHE A 95 -16.01 -7.01 -4.15
N ASP A 96 -14.92 -7.79 -4.06
CA ASP A 96 -14.80 -8.97 -3.19
C ASP A 96 -13.70 -8.77 -2.16
N LYS A 97 -13.92 -9.30 -0.96
CA LYS A 97 -12.88 -9.40 0.07
C LYS A 97 -12.95 -10.74 0.78
N GLU A 98 -11.81 -11.26 1.22
CA GLU A 98 -11.78 -12.44 2.10
C GLU A 98 -12.47 -12.08 3.41
N SER A 99 -13.30 -12.97 3.95
CA SER A 99 -13.96 -12.75 5.24
C SER A 99 -13.02 -13.13 6.39
N GLU A 100 -13.36 -12.67 7.60
CA GLU A 100 -12.87 -13.38 8.78
C GLU A 100 -13.40 -14.82 8.77
N PRO A 101 -12.67 -15.79 9.34
CA PRO A 101 -13.13 -17.17 9.41
C PRO A 101 -14.48 -17.25 10.13
N PHE A 102 -15.46 -17.89 9.51
CA PHE A 102 -16.77 -18.12 10.09
C PHE A 102 -16.70 -19.28 11.08
N THR A 103 -17.41 -19.16 12.20
CA THR A 103 -17.60 -20.29 13.12
C THR A 103 -18.46 -21.36 12.44
N ALA A 104 -18.02 -22.62 12.55
CA ALA A 104 -18.83 -23.76 12.15
C ALA A 104 -20.15 -23.78 12.94
N ASP A 105 -21.22 -24.26 12.32
CA ASP A 105 -22.52 -24.46 12.94
C ASP A 105 -23.26 -25.67 12.36
N GLU A 106 -24.52 -25.85 12.74
CA GLU A 106 -25.35 -26.98 12.30
C GLU A 106 -25.53 -27.07 10.78
N ASP A 107 -25.47 -25.94 10.07
CA ASP A 107 -25.69 -25.88 8.62
C ASP A 107 -24.36 -25.92 7.84
N PHE A 108 -23.28 -25.31 8.38
CA PHE A 108 -21.99 -25.18 7.71
C PHE A 108 -20.85 -25.68 8.60
N TYR A 109 -20.11 -26.67 8.11
CA TYR A 109 -18.92 -27.21 8.78
C TYR A 109 -18.02 -27.96 7.79
N TYR A 110 -16.73 -28.09 8.09
CA TYR A 110 -15.84 -28.94 7.31
C TYR A 110 -16.09 -30.41 7.66
N ILE A 111 -15.97 -31.29 6.66
CA ILE A 111 -16.03 -32.73 6.84
C ILE A 111 -14.59 -33.24 6.81
N ASP A 112 -14.15 -33.86 7.90
CA ASP A 112 -12.81 -34.40 8.01
C ASP A 112 -12.61 -35.66 7.14
N GLU A 113 -11.38 -36.20 7.14
CA GLU A 113 -11.04 -37.41 6.37
C GLU A 113 -11.85 -38.65 6.81
N GLN A 114 -12.41 -38.63 8.03
CA GLN A 114 -13.18 -39.71 8.63
C GLN A 114 -14.70 -39.53 8.40
N GLY A 115 -15.11 -38.44 7.72
CA GLY A 115 -16.50 -38.13 7.43
C GLY A 115 -17.24 -37.46 8.59
N GLN A 116 -16.56 -36.99 9.63
CA GLN A 116 -17.15 -36.33 10.79
C GLN A 116 -17.17 -34.81 10.63
N ALA A 117 -18.09 -34.17 11.35
CA ALA A 117 -18.17 -32.72 11.41
C ALA A 117 -16.97 -32.17 12.20
N SER A 118 -16.29 -31.19 11.61
CA SER A 118 -15.17 -30.48 12.22
C SER A 118 -15.63 -29.10 12.71
N ASP A 119 -15.18 -28.74 13.91
CA ASP A 119 -15.37 -27.41 14.50
C ASP A 119 -14.36 -26.38 13.96
N GLU A 120 -13.53 -26.77 12.99
CA GLU A 120 -12.60 -25.86 12.33
C GLU A 120 -13.34 -24.67 11.69
N ALA A 121 -12.78 -23.48 11.89
CA ALA A 121 -13.35 -22.26 11.32
C ALA A 121 -13.33 -22.29 9.79
N LEU A 122 -14.45 -21.91 9.20
CA LEU A 122 -14.69 -21.94 7.77
C LEU A 122 -14.14 -20.70 7.09
N ASN A 123 -13.39 -20.88 6.02
CA ASN A 123 -13.02 -19.78 5.15
C ASN A 123 -14.21 -19.33 4.29
N GLY A 124 -14.30 -18.03 4.02
CA GLY A 124 -15.33 -17.49 3.15
C GLY A 124 -14.96 -16.14 2.54
N LYS A 125 -15.90 -15.60 1.78
CA LYS A 125 -15.77 -14.35 1.03
C LYS A 125 -16.97 -13.46 1.22
N LEU A 126 -16.70 -12.16 1.24
CA LEU A 126 -17.69 -11.11 1.20
C LEU A 126 -17.73 -10.54 -0.22
N TYR A 127 -18.91 -10.56 -0.83
CA TYR A 127 -19.16 -9.92 -2.12
C TYR A 127 -20.07 -8.71 -1.92
N CYS A 128 -19.70 -7.57 -2.48
CA CYS A 128 -20.51 -6.36 -2.47
C CYS A 128 -21.02 -6.04 -3.87
N VAL A 129 -22.35 -5.88 -3.98
CA VAL A 129 -23.05 -5.63 -5.25
C VAL A 129 -24.07 -4.50 -5.01
N MET A 130 -24.08 -3.49 -5.88
CA MET A 130 -25.16 -2.51 -5.94
C MET A 130 -26.37 -3.15 -6.61
N SER A 131 -27.54 -3.00 -6.00
CA SER A 131 -28.79 -3.62 -6.46
C SER A 131 -29.96 -2.67 -6.35
N ASN A 132 -30.81 -2.66 -7.37
CA ASN A 132 -32.11 -1.99 -7.34
C ASN A 132 -33.25 -2.96 -6.95
N GLN A 133 -34.45 -2.41 -6.73
CA GLN A 133 -35.60 -3.21 -6.32
C GLN A 133 -35.96 -4.30 -7.35
N GLN A 134 -35.88 -4.01 -8.65
CA GLN A 134 -36.21 -4.95 -9.71
C GLN A 134 -35.26 -6.15 -9.72
N ALA A 135 -33.95 -5.91 -9.64
CA ALA A 135 -32.93 -6.93 -9.61
C ALA A 135 -33.06 -7.82 -8.37
N MET A 136 -33.35 -7.22 -7.21
CA MET A 136 -33.60 -7.97 -5.98
C MET A 136 -34.83 -8.89 -6.09
N MET A 137 -35.93 -8.37 -6.63
CA MET A 137 -37.15 -9.17 -6.85
C MET A 137 -36.92 -10.30 -7.85
N GLN A 138 -36.11 -10.07 -8.88
CA GLN A 138 -35.70 -11.09 -9.84
C GLN A 138 -34.85 -12.18 -9.17
N MET A 139 -33.88 -11.81 -8.33
CA MET A 139 -33.07 -12.77 -7.57
C MET A 139 -33.95 -13.66 -6.66
N ILE A 140 -34.89 -13.06 -5.92
CA ILE A 140 -35.82 -13.80 -5.07
C ILE A 140 -36.73 -14.72 -5.90
N SER A 141 -37.20 -14.25 -7.07
CA SER A 141 -37.99 -15.07 -7.99
C SER A 141 -37.23 -16.31 -8.46
N LEU A 142 -35.95 -16.15 -8.84
CA LEU A 142 -35.09 -17.27 -9.23
C LEU A 142 -34.89 -18.26 -8.06
N TRP A 143 -34.71 -17.76 -6.84
CA TRP A 143 -34.56 -18.60 -5.66
C TRP A 143 -35.82 -19.42 -5.35
N ASN A 144 -37.00 -18.79 -5.42
CA ASN A 144 -38.30 -19.47 -5.25
C ASN A 144 -38.49 -20.58 -6.30
N ARG A 145 -38.21 -20.29 -7.57
CA ARG A 145 -38.35 -21.26 -8.66
C ARG A 145 -37.39 -22.44 -8.50
N TYR A 146 -36.15 -22.16 -8.10
CA TYR A 146 -35.17 -23.21 -7.81
C TYR A 146 -35.60 -24.10 -6.64
N GLN A 147 -36.18 -23.52 -5.58
CA GLN A 147 -36.71 -24.28 -4.44
C GLN A 147 -37.92 -25.14 -4.83
N ASN A 148 -38.77 -24.68 -5.74
CA ASN A 148 -39.93 -25.44 -6.26
C ASN A 148 -39.55 -26.57 -7.23
N GLY A 149 -38.26 -26.71 -7.58
CA GLY A 149 -37.79 -27.76 -8.48
C GLY A 149 -38.02 -27.47 -9.96
N ASP A 150 -38.20 -26.20 -10.35
CA ASP A 150 -38.30 -25.82 -11.77
C ASP A 150 -37.01 -26.22 -12.52
N ASP A 151 -37.16 -26.79 -13.71
CA ASP A 151 -36.04 -27.01 -14.62
C ASP A 151 -35.58 -25.70 -15.28
N ASN A 152 -34.30 -25.62 -15.65
CA ASN A 152 -33.71 -24.49 -16.39
C ASN A 152 -33.83 -23.10 -15.73
N VAL A 153 -33.91 -23.02 -14.39
CA VAL A 153 -33.98 -21.73 -13.65
C VAL A 153 -32.75 -20.86 -13.91
N PHE A 154 -31.56 -21.45 -13.84
CA PHE A 154 -30.29 -20.75 -14.05
C PHE A 154 -29.75 -21.06 -15.45
N GLN A 155 -30.23 -20.31 -16.45
CA GLN A 155 -29.70 -20.37 -17.81
C GLN A 155 -28.21 -19.97 -17.86
N ARG A 156 -27.54 -20.21 -19.00
CA ARG A 156 -26.13 -19.87 -19.19
C ARG A 156 -25.86 -18.41 -18.81
N GLY A 157 -24.93 -18.18 -17.89
CA GLY A 157 -24.63 -16.88 -17.31
C GLY A 157 -25.13 -16.70 -15.87
N PHE A 158 -26.23 -17.38 -15.48
CA PHE A 158 -26.84 -17.23 -14.15
C PHE A 158 -26.46 -18.31 -13.13
N ALA A 159 -25.63 -19.29 -13.51
CA ALA A 159 -25.22 -20.40 -12.64
C ALA A 159 -24.53 -19.90 -11.33
N GLY A 160 -23.85 -18.76 -11.37
CA GLY A 160 -23.24 -18.17 -10.17
C GLY A 160 -24.24 -17.68 -9.13
N LEU A 161 -25.49 -17.37 -9.51
CA LEU A 161 -26.54 -17.06 -8.54
C LEU A 161 -26.92 -18.29 -7.72
N ARG A 162 -26.99 -19.48 -8.36
CA ARG A 162 -27.22 -20.74 -7.64
C ARG A 162 -26.14 -20.94 -6.58
N ASP A 163 -24.88 -20.85 -6.99
CA ASP A 163 -23.74 -21.07 -6.11
C ASP A 163 -23.75 -20.05 -4.96
N VAL A 164 -24.12 -18.79 -5.20
CA VAL A 164 -24.33 -17.82 -4.11
C VAL A 164 -25.45 -18.26 -3.17
N PHE A 165 -26.64 -18.59 -3.68
CA PHE A 165 -27.75 -18.96 -2.81
C PHE A 165 -27.48 -20.23 -1.97
N THR A 166 -26.72 -21.19 -2.48
CA THR A 166 -26.38 -22.42 -1.74
C THR A 166 -25.29 -22.20 -0.68
N HIS A 167 -24.36 -21.27 -0.93
CA HIS A 167 -23.20 -21.06 -0.05
C HIS A 167 -23.35 -19.83 0.86
N ILE A 168 -24.40 -19.02 0.69
CA ILE A 168 -24.59 -17.80 1.48
C ILE A 168 -24.93 -18.09 2.93
N LYS A 169 -24.08 -17.59 3.83
CA LYS A 169 -24.33 -17.53 5.26
C LYS A 169 -25.36 -16.45 5.57
N ASN A 170 -25.16 -15.26 5.01
CA ASN A 170 -25.98 -14.08 5.28
C ASN A 170 -26.01 -13.10 4.09
N ILE A 171 -27.08 -12.31 3.98
CA ILE A 171 -27.20 -11.18 3.04
C ILE A 171 -27.68 -9.94 3.79
N ARG A 172 -27.06 -8.79 3.60
CA ARG A 172 -27.48 -7.57 4.30
C ARG A 172 -27.16 -6.32 3.53
N LYS A 173 -27.76 -5.19 3.93
CA LYS A 173 -27.38 -3.87 3.44
C LYS A 173 -25.99 -3.49 3.99
N TRP A 174 -25.21 -2.78 3.20
CA TRP A 174 -24.08 -1.98 3.69
C TRP A 174 -24.62 -0.85 4.58
N GLY A 175 -24.33 -0.92 5.87
CA GLY A 175 -24.85 -0.02 6.90
C GLY A 175 -23.84 1.02 7.34
N ALA A 176 -24.26 1.91 8.23
CA ALA A 176 -23.41 2.96 8.78
C ALA A 176 -22.17 2.39 9.52
N GLN A 177 -22.33 1.26 10.23
CA GLN A 177 -21.22 0.57 10.89
C GLN A 177 -20.15 0.10 9.90
N ASP A 178 -20.53 -0.38 8.71
CA ASP A 178 -19.55 -0.82 7.70
C ASP A 178 -18.74 0.34 7.13
N ARG A 179 -19.35 1.55 7.07
CA ARG A 179 -18.72 2.76 6.53
C ARG A 179 -17.63 3.32 7.43
N ILE A 180 -17.64 2.97 8.72
CA ILE A 180 -16.81 3.61 9.76
C ILE A 180 -15.87 2.59 10.45
N SER A 181 -16.34 1.37 10.72
CA SER A 181 -15.65 0.43 11.63
C SER A 181 -14.25 -0.02 11.18
N GLU A 182 -13.97 -0.06 9.87
CA GLU A 182 -12.68 -0.53 9.31
C GLU A 182 -11.77 0.61 8.84
N THR A 183 -12.01 1.85 9.26
CA THR A 183 -11.41 3.04 8.61
C THR A 183 -10.61 3.97 9.51
N HIS A 184 -10.63 3.75 10.83
CA HIS A 184 -10.07 4.64 11.85
C HIS A 184 -10.63 6.08 11.85
N ALA A 185 -11.77 6.31 11.19
CA ALA A 185 -12.38 7.63 11.09
C ALA A 185 -12.81 8.19 12.46
N VAL A 186 -13.36 7.36 13.34
CA VAL A 186 -13.81 7.80 14.67
C VAL A 186 -12.65 8.21 15.55
N GLU A 187 -11.58 7.42 15.57
CA GLU A 187 -10.36 7.73 16.32
C GLU A 187 -9.77 9.05 15.85
N TYR A 188 -9.63 9.24 14.53
CA TYR A 188 -9.17 10.48 13.94
C TYR A 188 -10.04 11.68 14.34
N TRP A 189 -11.38 11.54 14.28
CA TRP A 189 -12.28 12.61 14.70
C TRP A 189 -12.14 12.92 16.19
N ARG A 190 -12.01 11.91 17.06
CA ARG A 190 -11.77 12.11 18.49
C ARG A 190 -10.47 12.85 18.76
N GLU A 191 -9.38 12.47 18.10
CA GLU A 191 -8.09 13.15 18.22
C GLU A 191 -8.18 14.64 17.81
N ASN A 192 -8.93 14.95 16.75
CA ASN A 192 -9.17 16.34 16.34
C ASN A 192 -10.07 17.10 17.34
N LEU A 193 -11.03 16.41 17.97
CA LEU A 193 -11.85 16.97 19.04
C LEU A 193 -11.05 17.16 20.35
N ASP A 194 -9.91 16.53 20.54
CA ASP A 194 -9.06 16.79 21.72
C ASP A 194 -8.22 18.07 21.55
N LEU A 195 -8.07 18.59 20.32
CA LEU A 195 -7.37 19.85 20.05
C LEU A 195 -8.23 21.07 20.41
N ASP A 196 -7.62 22.11 20.98
CA ASP A 196 -8.31 23.36 21.30
C ASP A 196 -8.68 24.16 20.02
N GLY A 197 -9.89 24.74 20.00
CA GLY A 197 -10.36 25.64 18.95
C GLY A 197 -11.53 25.12 18.10
N ASP A 198 -12.06 25.98 17.22
CA ASP A 198 -13.25 25.73 16.40
C ASP A 198 -12.91 25.45 14.92
N SER A 199 -11.69 24.98 14.64
CA SER A 199 -11.26 24.68 13.27
C SER A 199 -12.12 23.56 12.66
N PRO A 200 -12.56 23.70 11.39
CA PRO A 200 -13.18 22.60 10.66
C PRO A 200 -12.25 21.39 10.56
N VAL A 201 -12.81 20.18 10.61
CA VAL A 201 -12.05 18.93 10.52
C VAL A 201 -12.18 18.36 9.10
N PRO A 202 -11.09 18.23 8.33
CA PRO A 202 -11.12 17.62 7.02
C PRO A 202 -11.10 16.09 7.12
N PHE A 203 -11.85 15.42 6.25
CA PHE A 203 -11.84 13.96 6.08
C PHE A 203 -12.29 13.58 4.67
N GLU A 204 -12.01 12.34 4.27
CA GLU A 204 -12.39 11.80 2.97
C GLU A 204 -13.69 10.98 3.06
N ILE A 205 -14.53 11.11 2.05
CA ILE A 205 -15.68 10.24 1.80
C ILE A 205 -15.37 9.46 0.52
N GLU A 206 -15.20 8.15 0.64
CA GLU A 206 -15.06 7.22 -0.49
C GLU A 206 -16.46 6.72 -0.87
N LEU A 207 -16.84 6.92 -2.14
CA LEU A 207 -18.13 6.53 -2.68
C LEU A 207 -18.03 5.19 -3.40
N PHE A 208 -19.14 4.47 -3.50
CA PHE A 208 -19.25 3.36 -4.43
C PHE A 208 -19.08 3.86 -5.86
N PHE A 209 -18.00 3.48 -6.53
CA PHE A 209 -17.79 3.85 -7.93
C PHE A 209 -18.88 3.22 -8.81
N ARG A 210 -19.76 4.06 -9.36
CA ARG A 210 -20.81 3.66 -10.30
C ARG A 210 -20.29 3.72 -11.73
N ALA A 211 -20.63 2.75 -12.57
CA ALA A 211 -20.22 2.70 -13.98
C ALA A 211 -20.85 3.84 -14.80
N LYS A 212 -22.10 4.18 -14.51
CA LYS A 212 -22.82 5.29 -15.17
C LYS A 212 -22.44 6.63 -14.56
N GLU A 213 -22.04 7.58 -15.41
CA GLU A 213 -21.66 8.93 -14.98
C GLU A 213 -22.79 9.68 -14.28
N GLU A 214 -24.02 9.55 -14.78
CA GLU A 214 -25.19 10.16 -14.16
C GLU A 214 -25.38 9.68 -12.71
N ALA A 215 -25.17 8.39 -12.44
CA ALA A 215 -25.28 7.84 -11.09
C ALA A 215 -24.18 8.38 -10.16
N ARG A 216 -22.95 8.54 -10.67
CA ARG A 216 -21.86 9.21 -9.93
C ARG A 216 -22.24 10.65 -9.60
N ARG A 217 -22.73 11.41 -10.57
CA ARG A 217 -23.14 12.81 -10.38
C ARG A 217 -24.26 12.96 -9.34
N ILE A 218 -25.27 12.08 -9.38
CA ILE A 218 -26.36 12.06 -8.40
C ILE A 218 -25.82 11.80 -6.98
N ALA A 219 -24.93 10.82 -6.84
CA ALA A 219 -24.30 10.50 -5.55
C ALA A 219 -23.51 11.70 -4.99
N SER A 220 -22.63 12.31 -5.79
CA SER A 220 -21.84 13.49 -5.39
C SER A 220 -22.73 14.66 -4.98
N ASN A 221 -23.78 14.95 -5.75
CA ASN A 221 -24.73 16.02 -5.44
C ASN A 221 -25.49 15.77 -4.14
N THR A 222 -25.91 14.53 -3.90
CA THR A 222 -26.61 14.13 -2.67
C THR A 222 -25.70 14.33 -1.46
N ILE A 223 -24.45 13.85 -1.52
CA ILE A 223 -23.48 13.99 -0.43
C ILE A 223 -23.14 15.46 -0.19
N ASN A 224 -22.90 16.23 -1.25
CA ASN A 224 -22.64 17.67 -1.14
C ASN A 224 -23.78 18.41 -0.43
N GLN A 225 -25.05 18.10 -0.74
CA GLN A 225 -26.20 18.68 -0.04
C GLN A 225 -26.20 18.34 1.46
N LYS A 226 -25.91 17.08 1.82
CA LYS A 226 -25.84 16.65 3.24
C LYS A 226 -24.69 17.31 3.99
N ILE A 227 -23.54 17.48 3.34
CA ILE A 227 -22.39 18.21 3.90
C ILE A 227 -22.75 19.67 4.16
N ASN A 228 -23.36 20.35 3.17
CA ASN A 228 -23.80 21.74 3.33
C ASN A 228 -24.87 21.89 4.42
N ALA A 229 -25.78 20.92 4.57
CA ALA A 229 -26.80 20.92 5.63
C ALA A 229 -26.19 20.81 7.04
N LEU A 230 -25.01 20.19 7.16
CA LEU A 230 -24.23 20.13 8.40
C LEU A 230 -23.29 21.35 8.59
N GLY A 231 -23.39 22.35 7.71
CA GLY A 231 -22.55 23.56 7.75
C GLY A 231 -21.12 23.36 7.29
N GLY A 232 -20.82 22.24 6.63
CA GLY A 232 -19.50 21.98 6.04
C GLY A 232 -19.40 22.36 4.57
N ARG A 233 -18.29 21.96 3.95
CA ARG A 233 -18.04 22.16 2.52
C ARG A 233 -17.28 21.00 1.90
N VAL A 234 -17.47 20.80 0.60
CA VAL A 234 -16.64 19.92 -0.22
C VAL A 234 -15.43 20.71 -0.72
N LEU A 235 -14.23 20.20 -0.44
CA LEU A 235 -12.96 20.81 -0.83
C LEU A 235 -12.50 20.33 -2.20
N HIS A 236 -12.58 19.02 -2.44
CA HIS A 236 -12.10 18.39 -3.66
C HIS A 236 -12.94 17.15 -4.01
N GLU A 237 -13.07 16.84 -5.30
CA GLU A 237 -13.66 15.60 -5.78
C GLU A 237 -12.74 14.96 -6.82
N CYS A 238 -12.47 13.66 -6.68
CA CYS A 238 -11.66 12.91 -7.62
C CYS A 238 -12.40 11.67 -8.10
N ILE A 239 -12.44 11.50 -9.43
CA ILE A 239 -13.04 10.35 -10.11
C ILE A 239 -12.00 9.77 -11.06
N LEU A 240 -11.55 8.54 -10.79
CA LEU A 240 -10.60 7.80 -11.64
C LEU A 240 -11.22 6.46 -12.05
N SER A 241 -11.71 6.42 -13.29
CA SER A 241 -12.44 5.27 -13.83
C SER A 241 -11.60 4.00 -13.93
N GLU A 242 -10.30 4.17 -14.16
CA GLU A 242 -9.35 3.11 -14.46
C GLU A 242 -9.03 2.24 -13.24
N ILE A 243 -9.33 2.75 -12.05
CA ILE A 243 -9.17 2.06 -10.77
C ILE A 243 -10.47 2.01 -9.96
N ALA A 244 -11.60 2.34 -10.61
CA ALA A 244 -12.93 2.44 -9.99
C ALA A 244 -12.88 3.24 -8.66
N TYR A 245 -12.33 4.45 -8.72
CA TYR A 245 -12.20 5.34 -7.56
C TYR A 245 -13.09 6.56 -7.73
N HIS A 246 -13.88 6.85 -6.69
CA HIS A 246 -14.70 8.04 -6.56
C HIS A 246 -14.64 8.48 -5.10
N ALA A 247 -14.04 9.64 -4.84
CA ALA A 247 -13.96 10.18 -3.49
C ALA A 247 -14.12 11.69 -3.47
N MET A 248 -14.58 12.18 -2.32
CA MET A 248 -14.72 13.59 -2.02
C MET A 248 -13.93 13.90 -0.76
N LEU A 249 -13.09 14.94 -0.81
CA LEU A 249 -12.50 15.55 0.37
C LEU A 249 -13.47 16.60 0.89
N VAL A 250 -13.84 16.51 2.16
CA VAL A 250 -14.82 17.40 2.79
C VAL A 250 -14.29 17.91 4.13
N GLU A 251 -14.85 19.00 4.61
CA GLU A 251 -14.66 19.44 5.99
C GLU A 251 -16.02 19.70 6.65
N LEU A 252 -16.10 19.38 7.93
CA LEU A 252 -17.27 19.69 8.77
C LEU A 252 -16.87 20.52 9.98
N PRO A 253 -17.76 21.40 10.48
CA PRO A 253 -17.57 22.09 11.74
C PRO A 253 -17.41 21.09 12.90
N ARG A 254 -16.66 21.49 13.92
CA ARG A 254 -16.40 20.69 15.13
C ARG A 254 -17.65 20.07 15.75
N VAL A 255 -18.73 20.84 15.86
CA VAL A 255 -20.02 20.36 16.42
C VAL A 255 -20.63 19.22 15.60
N ALA A 256 -20.53 19.29 14.26
CA ALA A 256 -21.03 18.23 13.39
C ALA A 256 -20.16 16.96 13.50
N ILE A 257 -18.85 17.12 13.69
CA ILE A 257 -17.93 16.01 13.95
C ILE A 257 -18.20 15.35 15.30
N GLU A 258 -18.46 16.13 16.35
CA GLU A 258 -18.84 15.62 17.67
C GLU A 258 -20.12 14.78 17.60
N ASN A 259 -21.12 15.26 16.85
CA ASN A 259 -22.33 14.49 16.60
C ASN A 259 -22.03 13.21 15.82
N LEU A 260 -21.16 13.25 14.80
CA LEU A 260 -20.73 12.05 14.07
C LEU A 260 -20.02 11.04 14.96
N VAL A 261 -19.23 11.46 15.93
CA VAL A 261 -18.55 10.56 16.86
C VAL A 261 -19.53 9.93 17.85
N ASN A 262 -20.48 10.71 18.37
CA ASN A 262 -21.34 10.30 19.48
C ASN A 262 -22.65 9.65 19.04
N GLN A 263 -23.17 10.03 17.87
CA GLN A 263 -24.53 9.72 17.41
C GLN A 263 -24.55 9.49 15.88
N TYR A 264 -23.55 8.80 15.32
CA TYR A 264 -23.48 8.58 13.86
C TYR A 264 -24.77 7.97 13.29
N GLU A 265 -25.47 7.11 14.04
CA GLU A 265 -26.69 6.43 13.57
C GLU A 265 -27.82 7.41 13.24
N ASP A 266 -27.88 8.55 13.93
CA ASP A 266 -28.93 9.55 13.78
C ASP A 266 -28.62 10.60 12.70
N ILE A 267 -27.42 10.55 12.12
CA ILE A 267 -26.97 11.56 11.15
C ILE A 267 -27.24 11.09 9.73
N GLU A 268 -28.02 11.87 8.98
CA GLU A 268 -28.41 11.52 7.61
C GLU A 268 -27.21 11.26 6.68
N LEU A 269 -26.09 11.97 6.88
CA LEU A 269 -24.85 11.75 6.12
C LEU A 269 -24.34 10.31 6.26
N SER A 270 -24.36 9.73 7.46
CA SER A 270 -23.86 8.36 7.69
C SER A 270 -24.76 7.28 7.07
N GLN A 271 -26.00 7.65 6.74
CA GLN A 271 -27.03 6.77 6.19
C GLN A 271 -27.09 6.79 4.67
N VAL A 272 -26.33 7.67 4.00
CA VAL A 272 -26.30 7.75 2.53
C VAL A 272 -25.76 6.45 1.94
N ASP A 273 -26.57 5.80 1.10
CA ASP A 273 -26.26 4.47 0.56
C ASP A 273 -25.08 4.46 -0.44
N ASP A 274 -24.79 5.61 -1.07
CA ASP A 274 -23.67 5.79 -1.98
C ASP A 274 -22.30 5.89 -1.28
N ILE A 275 -22.27 6.13 0.03
CA ILE A 275 -21.02 6.19 0.80
C ILE A 275 -20.55 4.77 1.10
N MET A 276 -19.34 4.47 0.62
CA MET A 276 -18.63 3.23 0.91
C MET A 276 -17.87 3.36 2.23
N PHE A 277 -17.05 4.41 2.40
CA PHE A 277 -16.27 4.64 3.62
C PHE A 277 -16.14 6.12 3.98
N PHE A 278 -16.12 6.41 5.28
CA PHE A 278 -15.50 7.62 5.83
C PHE A 278 -14.04 7.33 6.13
N ARG A 279 -13.11 8.22 5.83
CA ARG A 279 -11.69 7.99 6.07
C ARG A 279 -11.00 9.27 6.56
N PRO A 280 -9.99 9.16 7.43
CA PRO A 280 -9.09 10.29 7.67
C PRO A 280 -8.40 10.73 6.37
N THR A 281 -7.95 11.98 6.33
CA THR A 281 -7.00 12.43 5.30
C THR A 281 -5.68 11.67 5.46
N CYS A 282 -4.85 11.61 4.40
CA CYS A 282 -3.54 10.96 4.48
C CYS A 282 -2.70 11.54 5.62
N GLN A 283 -2.34 10.71 6.61
CA GLN A 283 -1.60 11.12 7.80
C GLN A 283 -0.10 10.86 7.68
N SER A 284 0.43 10.79 6.46
CA SER A 284 1.88 10.63 6.24
C SER A 284 2.61 11.89 6.67
N VAL A 285 3.56 11.73 7.59
CA VAL A 285 4.18 12.82 8.34
C VAL A 285 5.68 12.56 8.54
N PHE A 286 6.51 13.58 8.33
CA PHE A 286 7.95 13.52 8.62
C PHE A 286 8.39 14.67 9.52
N VAL A 287 9.01 14.33 10.66
CA VAL A 287 9.40 15.31 11.68
C VAL A 287 10.56 16.18 11.18
N SER A 288 10.36 17.50 11.16
CA SER A 288 11.42 18.46 10.87
C SER A 288 12.23 18.79 12.13
N LYS A 289 13.38 18.15 12.32
CA LYS A 289 14.38 18.60 13.31
C LYS A 289 15.58 19.25 12.63
N THR A 290 16.11 20.30 13.25
CA THR A 290 17.21 21.15 12.74
C THR A 290 18.58 20.81 13.35
N ASP A 291 18.73 19.65 14.00
CA ASP A 291 19.98 19.17 14.62
C ASP A 291 20.94 18.51 13.60
N SER A 292 21.14 19.16 12.45
CA SER A 292 22.07 18.71 11.41
C SER A 292 23.50 19.25 11.62
N GLU A 293 24.45 18.66 10.91
CA GLU A 293 25.86 19.04 10.91
C GLU A 293 26.21 19.78 9.61
N PRO A 294 27.17 20.72 9.60
CA PRO A 294 27.55 21.43 8.39
C PRO A 294 28.12 20.49 7.33
N CYS A 295 27.69 20.66 6.07
CA CYS A 295 28.21 19.86 4.96
C CYS A 295 29.60 20.37 4.56
N THR A 296 30.62 19.54 4.76
CA THR A 296 32.01 19.84 4.36
C THR A 296 32.38 19.27 2.99
N VAL A 297 31.48 18.51 2.37
CA VAL A 297 31.74 17.80 1.11
C VAL A 297 31.68 18.77 -0.08
N GLN A 298 32.76 18.80 -0.86
CA GLN A 298 32.77 19.45 -2.17
C GLN A 298 32.67 18.40 -3.26
N VAL A 299 31.52 18.34 -3.93
CA VAL A 299 31.33 17.48 -5.11
C VAL A 299 31.51 18.32 -6.38
N PRO A 300 32.35 17.87 -7.33
CA PRO A 300 32.44 18.50 -8.65
C PRO A 300 31.08 18.54 -9.33
N ALA A 301 30.80 19.62 -10.06
CA ALA A 301 29.61 19.68 -10.90
C ALA A 301 29.68 18.57 -11.96
N PRO A 302 28.67 17.68 -12.04
CA PRO A 302 28.69 16.63 -13.04
C PRO A 302 28.37 17.19 -14.44
N GLU A 303 28.94 16.58 -15.47
CA GLU A 303 28.58 16.89 -16.86
C GLU A 303 27.32 16.10 -17.27
N MET A 304 26.14 16.59 -16.87
CA MET A 304 24.83 15.95 -17.16
C MET A 304 24.01 16.67 -18.24
N ARG A 305 24.67 17.37 -19.17
CA ARG A 305 23.94 18.11 -20.22
C ARG A 305 23.17 17.14 -21.14
N ASN A 306 21.89 17.42 -21.35
CA ASN A 306 21.00 16.65 -22.23
C ASN A 306 20.80 15.17 -21.84
N VAL A 307 21.09 14.80 -20.59
CA VAL A 307 20.79 13.45 -20.08
C VAL A 307 19.37 13.46 -19.52
N ALA A 308 18.50 12.61 -20.05
CA ALA A 308 17.14 12.48 -19.53
C ALA A 308 17.12 11.73 -18.19
N PRO A 309 16.24 12.10 -17.25
CA PRO A 309 16.08 11.37 -16.00
C PRO A 309 15.49 9.98 -16.25
N VAL A 310 16.04 8.98 -15.57
CA VAL A 310 15.53 7.59 -15.53
C VAL A 310 14.86 7.30 -14.20
N ILE A 311 15.28 8.01 -13.15
CA ILE A 311 14.78 7.88 -11.79
C ILE A 311 14.00 9.13 -11.41
N ALA A 312 12.89 8.93 -10.70
CA ALA A 312 12.13 9.98 -10.08
C ALA A 312 11.97 9.78 -8.57
N VAL A 313 11.83 10.88 -7.84
CA VAL A 313 11.53 10.92 -6.41
C VAL A 313 10.27 11.75 -6.21
N PHE A 314 9.23 11.12 -5.67
CA PHE A 314 7.97 11.78 -5.32
C PHE A 314 7.94 11.93 -3.80
N ASP A 315 8.24 13.13 -3.30
CA ASP A 315 8.51 13.39 -1.89
C ASP A 315 8.32 14.89 -1.54
N GLY A 316 8.92 15.40 -0.46
CA GLY A 316 8.99 16.83 -0.16
C GLY A 316 9.91 17.60 -1.10
N MET A 317 9.86 18.92 -1.01
CA MET A 317 10.70 19.81 -1.82
C MET A 317 12.18 19.67 -1.39
N PRO A 318 13.13 19.39 -2.31
CA PRO A 318 14.54 19.35 -1.96
C PRO A 318 15.19 20.74 -1.93
N ILE A 319 16.35 20.85 -1.28
CA ILE A 319 17.21 22.03 -1.35
C ILE A 319 18.03 21.99 -2.65
N GLN A 320 17.53 22.63 -3.71
CA GLN A 320 18.12 22.55 -5.06
C GLN A 320 19.59 22.99 -5.15
N ASN A 321 20.00 24.00 -4.37
CA ASN A 321 21.38 24.49 -4.43
C ASN A 321 22.38 23.68 -3.58
N HIS A 322 21.88 22.70 -2.81
CA HIS A 322 22.70 21.92 -1.89
C HIS A 322 23.91 21.32 -2.62
N PRO A 323 25.15 21.35 -2.09
CA PRO A 323 26.34 20.86 -2.79
C PRO A 323 26.24 19.42 -3.33
N LEU A 324 25.49 18.57 -2.63
CA LEU A 324 25.20 17.18 -3.05
C LEU A 324 24.08 17.07 -4.10
N LEU A 325 23.22 18.07 -4.27
CA LEU A 325 22.04 17.99 -5.17
C LEU A 325 22.13 18.89 -6.40
N ARG A 326 22.85 20.01 -6.30
CA ARG A 326 22.99 20.99 -7.39
C ARG A 326 23.49 20.32 -8.66
N ASN A 327 22.86 20.67 -9.79
CA ASN A 327 23.14 20.11 -11.12
C ASN A 327 22.93 18.58 -11.26
N ARG A 328 22.26 17.94 -10.29
CA ARG A 328 21.90 16.50 -10.35
C ARG A 328 20.40 16.25 -10.32
N ILE A 329 19.59 17.28 -10.13
CA ILE A 329 18.15 17.14 -9.97
C ILE A 329 17.40 18.06 -10.92
N ILE A 330 16.22 17.63 -11.35
CA ILE A 330 15.25 18.40 -12.13
C ILE A 330 13.99 18.46 -11.27
N VAL A 331 13.66 19.62 -10.73
CA VAL A 331 12.47 19.80 -9.90
C VAL A 331 11.32 20.29 -10.76
N ASP A 332 10.20 19.56 -10.77
CA ASP A 332 8.92 19.96 -11.38
C ASP A 332 7.92 20.31 -10.28
N ASP A 333 7.65 21.61 -10.10
CA ASP A 333 6.79 22.17 -9.05
C ASP A 333 5.67 23.04 -9.64
N PRO A 334 4.72 22.46 -10.40
CA PRO A 334 3.63 23.23 -11.00
C PRO A 334 2.59 23.68 -9.99
N ASP A 335 2.58 23.09 -8.79
CA ASP A 335 1.70 23.48 -7.69
C ASP A 335 2.33 24.60 -6.81
N GLU A 336 3.51 25.10 -7.20
CA GLU A 336 4.25 26.21 -6.58
C GLU A 336 4.54 26.03 -5.07
N TYR A 337 4.81 24.79 -4.64
CA TYR A 337 5.10 24.49 -3.23
C TYR A 337 6.31 25.27 -2.74
N ALA A 338 7.28 25.57 -3.62
CA ALA A 338 8.49 26.30 -3.29
C ALA A 338 8.22 27.66 -2.62
N ILE A 339 7.10 28.33 -2.94
CA ILE A 339 6.78 29.68 -2.45
C ILE A 339 6.60 29.70 -0.93
N LYS A 340 5.96 28.68 -0.36
CA LYS A 340 5.66 28.58 1.09
C LYS A 340 6.55 27.60 1.85
N TYR A 341 7.63 27.14 1.21
CA TYR A 341 8.46 26.05 1.70
C TYR A 341 9.87 26.54 1.98
N GLU A 342 10.06 27.12 3.17
CA GLU A 342 11.36 27.60 3.61
C GLU A 342 12.41 26.48 3.58
N SER A 343 13.65 26.82 3.19
CA SER A 343 14.73 25.84 3.05
C SER A 343 14.99 25.00 4.31
N LYS A 344 14.78 25.58 5.50
CA LYS A 344 14.97 24.89 6.80
C LYS A 344 13.99 23.73 7.02
N TYR A 345 12.84 23.73 6.32
CA TYR A 345 11.83 22.68 6.41
C TYR A 345 11.96 21.63 5.30
N ARG A 346 12.84 21.83 4.31
CA ARG A 346 13.06 20.93 3.16
C ARG A 346 13.93 19.74 3.55
N ILE A 347 13.37 18.80 4.32
CA ILE A 347 14.13 17.80 5.08
C ILE A 347 14.10 16.43 4.42
N HIS A 348 12.92 15.82 4.36
CA HIS A 348 12.70 14.45 3.88
C HIS A 348 12.99 14.38 2.38
N GLY A 349 12.48 15.34 1.60
CA GLY A 349 12.76 15.44 0.17
C GLY A 349 14.25 15.56 -0.16
N THR A 350 14.98 16.38 0.59
CA THR A 350 16.45 16.52 0.47
C THR A 350 17.17 15.22 0.83
N SER A 351 16.71 14.54 1.88
CA SER A 351 17.32 13.32 2.41
C SER A 351 17.13 12.15 1.44
N MET A 352 15.89 11.91 1.00
CA MET A 352 15.55 10.86 0.04
C MET A 352 16.26 11.06 -1.29
N THR A 353 16.27 12.29 -1.81
CA THR A 353 16.97 12.60 -3.06
C THR A 353 18.48 12.34 -2.94
N SER A 354 19.09 12.66 -1.79
CA SER A 354 20.50 12.35 -1.53
C SER A 354 20.77 10.85 -1.52
N LEU A 355 19.93 10.06 -0.85
CA LEU A 355 20.07 8.60 -0.82
C LEU A 355 19.89 7.97 -2.20
N VAL A 356 18.96 8.47 -3.01
CA VAL A 356 18.80 8.00 -4.40
C VAL A 356 20.04 8.30 -5.24
N ILE A 357 20.68 9.46 -5.06
CA ILE A 357 21.86 9.83 -5.83
C ILE A 357 23.08 9.02 -5.38
N TYR A 358 23.33 8.91 -4.08
CA TYR A 358 24.62 8.45 -3.52
C TYR A 358 24.56 7.14 -2.74
N GLY A 359 23.37 6.62 -2.44
CA GLY A 359 23.19 5.70 -1.32
C GLY A 359 23.47 6.40 0.02
N ASP A 360 23.73 5.62 1.08
CA ASP A 360 24.26 6.16 2.33
C ASP A 360 25.62 6.85 2.07
N LEU A 361 25.74 8.13 2.44
CA LEU A 361 26.96 8.91 2.21
C LEU A 361 28.19 8.32 2.91
N ASN A 362 28.01 7.51 3.95
CA ASN A 362 29.12 6.80 4.60
C ASN A 362 29.67 5.63 3.77
N ARG A 363 28.88 5.10 2.82
CA ARG A 363 29.32 4.02 1.92
C ARG A 363 30.32 4.51 0.88
N ASN A 364 30.31 5.81 0.57
CA ASN A 364 31.15 6.46 -0.45
C ASN A 364 31.02 5.82 -1.84
N ASP A 365 29.80 5.47 -2.20
CA ASP A 365 29.49 4.94 -3.53
C ASP A 365 29.65 5.98 -4.63
N SER A 366 29.79 5.48 -5.86
CA SER A 366 29.67 6.34 -7.04
C SER A 366 28.22 6.84 -7.16
N PRO A 367 28.01 8.15 -7.41
CA PRO A 367 26.67 8.65 -7.63
C PRO A 367 26.10 8.10 -8.93
N ILE A 368 24.77 8.08 -9.03
CA ILE A 368 24.09 7.73 -10.28
C ILE A 368 24.48 8.69 -11.42
N THR A 369 24.39 8.18 -12.64
CA THR A 369 24.90 8.83 -13.86
C THR A 369 23.88 9.74 -14.54
N SER A 370 22.59 9.64 -14.20
CA SER A 370 21.50 10.45 -14.73
C SER A 370 20.96 11.42 -13.68
N PRO A 371 20.34 12.55 -14.10
CA PRO A 371 19.66 13.43 -13.16
C PRO A 371 18.43 12.74 -12.55
N VAL A 372 18.08 13.14 -11.33
CA VAL A 372 16.84 12.71 -10.65
C VAL A 372 15.73 13.70 -10.94
N TYR A 373 14.61 13.21 -11.48
CA TYR A 373 13.39 14.00 -11.53
C TYR A 373 12.75 14.05 -10.14
N VAL A 374 12.45 15.23 -9.62
CA VAL A 374 11.83 15.38 -8.29
C VAL A 374 10.49 16.06 -8.45
N ARG A 375 9.44 15.40 -7.95
CA ARG A 375 8.08 15.95 -7.87
C ARG A 375 7.69 16.15 -6.41
N PRO A 376 7.62 17.41 -5.94
CA PRO A 376 7.08 17.72 -4.63
C PRO A 376 5.61 17.29 -4.54
N ILE A 377 5.29 16.49 -3.52
CA ILE A 377 3.94 16.04 -3.15
C ILE A 377 3.67 16.19 -1.65
N LEU A 378 4.65 16.66 -0.88
CA LEU A 378 4.53 17.00 0.54
C LEU A 378 4.71 18.51 0.74
N ARG A 379 3.99 19.07 1.71
CA ARG A 379 4.09 20.47 2.15
C ARG A 379 4.43 20.54 3.65
N PRO A 380 5.13 21.58 4.11
CA PRO A 380 5.32 21.80 5.53
C PRO A 380 4.00 22.22 6.19
N LYS A 381 3.63 21.55 7.28
CA LYS A 381 2.50 21.89 8.16
C LYS A 381 3.02 22.26 9.55
N LEU A 382 2.58 23.40 10.06
CA LEU A 382 2.88 23.83 11.42
C LEU A 382 1.96 23.09 12.40
N ILE A 383 2.55 22.37 13.36
CA ILE A 383 1.83 21.51 14.31
C ILE A 383 2.01 21.99 15.76
N GLY A 384 2.92 22.94 15.98
CA GLY A 384 3.06 23.66 17.23
C GLY A 384 3.93 24.91 17.04
N PRO A 385 4.18 25.68 18.12
CA PRO A 385 4.90 26.95 18.05
C PRO A 385 6.25 26.88 17.31
N ASP A 386 6.96 25.75 17.41
CA ASP A 386 8.28 25.52 16.78
C ASP A 386 8.39 24.14 16.10
N SER A 387 7.27 23.48 15.79
CA SER A 387 7.26 22.14 15.18
C SER A 387 6.61 22.18 13.81
N VAL A 388 7.38 21.87 12.78
CA VAL A 388 6.92 21.71 11.40
C VAL A 388 7.11 20.27 10.98
N GLN A 389 6.17 19.75 10.19
CA GLN A 389 6.28 18.41 9.61
C GLN A 389 5.98 18.47 8.12
N GLU A 390 6.68 17.68 7.32
CA GLU A 390 6.36 17.52 5.90
C GLU A 390 5.23 16.49 5.80
N CYS A 391 4.08 16.91 5.28
CA CYS A 391 2.86 16.11 5.22
C CYS A 391 2.25 16.15 3.82
N VAL A 392 1.45 15.15 3.49
CA VAL A 392 0.54 15.25 2.34
C VAL A 392 -0.44 16.41 2.60
N PRO A 393 -0.71 17.28 1.62
CA PRO A 393 -1.65 18.39 1.79
C PRO A 393 -3.04 17.88 2.22
N ASP A 394 -3.67 18.57 3.18
CA ASP A 394 -4.99 18.23 3.71
C ASP A 394 -6.15 18.89 2.94
N ASP A 395 -5.83 19.63 1.88
CA ASP A 395 -6.75 20.27 0.94
C ASP A 395 -6.88 19.51 -0.40
N GLU A 396 -6.17 18.39 -0.58
CA GLU A 396 -6.17 17.59 -1.80
C GLU A 396 -6.22 16.08 -1.50
N LEU A 397 -6.78 15.30 -2.44
CA LEU A 397 -6.80 13.84 -2.32
C LEU A 397 -5.45 13.26 -2.77
N PHE A 398 -4.80 12.47 -1.90
CA PHE A 398 -3.48 11.90 -2.20
C PHE A 398 -3.44 11.07 -3.49
N VAL A 399 -4.52 10.33 -3.76
CA VAL A 399 -4.69 9.55 -4.99
C VAL A 399 -4.63 10.46 -6.22
N ASP A 400 -5.27 11.63 -6.14
CA ASP A 400 -5.28 12.60 -7.24
C ASP A 400 -3.91 13.24 -7.46
N ILE A 401 -3.21 13.63 -6.38
CA ILE A 401 -1.85 14.17 -6.42
C ILE A 401 -0.92 13.20 -7.18
N LEU A 402 -0.91 11.92 -6.81
CA LEU A 402 -0.07 10.92 -7.46
C LEU A 402 -0.46 10.68 -8.92
N HIS A 403 -1.77 10.64 -9.21
CA HIS A 403 -2.25 10.45 -10.58
C HIS A 403 -1.81 11.60 -11.49
N ARG A 404 -2.02 12.86 -11.07
CA ARG A 404 -1.59 14.05 -11.80
C ARG A 404 -0.07 14.11 -11.95
N ALA A 405 0.67 13.83 -10.89
CA ALA A 405 2.13 13.81 -10.91
C ALA A 405 2.69 12.83 -11.95
N VAL A 406 2.22 11.58 -11.98
CA VAL A 406 2.69 10.59 -12.97
C VAL A 406 2.18 10.93 -14.37
N LYS A 407 0.93 11.38 -14.51
CA LYS A 407 0.37 11.76 -15.82
C LYS A 407 1.13 12.92 -16.44
N ARG A 408 1.40 14.00 -15.70
CA ARG A 408 2.21 15.12 -16.17
C ARG A 408 3.63 14.68 -16.56
N MET A 409 4.22 13.80 -15.75
CA MET A 409 5.56 13.27 -16.02
C MET A 409 5.65 12.48 -17.34
N MET A 410 4.61 11.71 -17.67
CA MET A 410 4.62 10.76 -18.79
C MET A 410 3.90 11.24 -20.05
N GLU A 411 2.80 11.99 -19.90
CA GLU A 411 1.92 12.45 -20.98
C GLU A 411 1.97 13.98 -21.15
N GLY A 412 2.29 14.72 -20.09
CA GLY A 412 2.15 16.18 -20.04
C GLY A 412 0.77 16.60 -19.53
N GLU A 413 0.53 17.91 -19.52
CA GLU A 413 -0.69 18.51 -18.95
C GLU A 413 -0.99 19.85 -19.62
N ASN A 414 -2.27 20.18 -19.83
CA ASN A 414 -2.71 21.48 -20.37
C ASN A 414 -2.00 21.94 -21.67
N GLY A 415 -1.62 20.99 -22.53
CA GLY A 415 -0.91 21.26 -23.79
C GLY A 415 0.62 21.35 -23.64
N GLU A 416 1.16 21.28 -22.43
CA GLU A 416 2.59 21.11 -22.19
C GLU A 416 3.02 19.66 -22.45
N SER A 417 4.24 19.48 -22.96
CA SER A 417 4.83 18.16 -23.17
C SER A 417 5.15 17.46 -21.85
N ALA A 418 5.22 16.12 -21.88
CA ALA A 418 5.69 15.30 -20.77
C ALA A 418 7.04 15.80 -20.21
N THR A 419 7.12 15.94 -18.89
CA THR A 419 8.29 16.54 -18.23
C THR A 419 9.47 15.57 -18.09
N ALA A 420 9.21 14.27 -17.91
CA ALA A 420 10.24 13.23 -17.80
C ALA A 420 9.77 11.85 -18.31
N PRO A 421 9.43 11.71 -19.61
CA PRO A 421 8.83 10.51 -20.18
C PRO A 421 9.77 9.27 -20.20
N ASN A 422 11.07 9.47 -19.98
CA ASN A 422 12.07 8.39 -19.95
C ASN A 422 12.20 7.73 -18.58
N THR A 423 11.50 8.23 -17.56
CA THR A 423 11.50 7.67 -16.21
C THR A 423 11.05 6.21 -16.22
N LYS A 424 11.81 5.34 -15.54
CA LYS A 424 11.49 3.91 -15.36
C LYS A 424 11.35 3.49 -13.91
N VAL A 425 11.83 4.30 -12.97
CA VAL A 425 11.75 4.01 -11.54
C VAL A 425 11.25 5.24 -10.80
N ILE A 426 10.27 5.07 -9.93
CA ILE A 426 9.80 6.12 -9.00
C ILE A 426 10.03 5.63 -7.57
N ASN A 427 10.80 6.39 -6.80
CA ASN A 427 10.87 6.24 -5.36
C ASN A 427 9.67 6.92 -4.69
N LEU A 428 8.93 6.17 -3.88
CA LEU A 428 7.82 6.65 -3.07
C LEU A 428 8.06 6.27 -1.62
N SER A 429 8.73 7.17 -0.88
CA SER A 429 9.06 7.01 0.53
C SER A 429 7.94 7.57 1.43
N ILE A 430 6.70 7.21 1.15
CA ILE A 430 5.49 7.72 1.82
C ILE A 430 4.61 6.51 2.16
N GLY A 431 4.08 6.48 3.38
CA GLY A 431 3.16 5.46 3.85
C GLY A 431 2.11 6.07 4.78
N ASP A 432 0.83 5.81 4.50
CA ASP A 432 -0.30 6.36 5.24
C ASP A 432 -0.61 5.50 6.50
N PRO A 433 -0.30 5.98 7.72
CA PRO A 433 -0.42 5.18 8.94
C PRO A 433 -1.87 4.86 9.31
N VAL A 434 -2.84 5.68 8.88
CA VAL A 434 -4.28 5.40 9.08
C VAL A 434 -4.82 4.37 8.09
N ARG A 435 -4.05 4.00 7.06
CA ARG A 435 -4.40 2.97 6.08
C ARG A 435 -3.42 1.81 6.18
N GLN A 436 -3.54 1.04 7.26
CA GLN A 436 -2.94 -0.28 7.32
C GLN A 436 -3.66 -1.24 6.35
N LEU A 437 -2.92 -2.17 5.74
CA LEU A 437 -3.53 -3.16 4.87
C LEU A 437 -4.62 -3.97 5.61
N SER A 438 -5.87 -3.71 5.23
CA SER A 438 -7.04 -4.50 5.61
C SER A 438 -7.31 -5.60 4.55
N THR A 439 -8.54 -6.05 4.42
CA THR A 439 -8.98 -7.08 3.48
C THR A 439 -9.14 -6.56 2.04
N ILE A 440 -9.20 -5.23 1.85
CA ILE A 440 -9.28 -4.56 0.54
C ILE A 440 -7.99 -3.78 0.28
N MET A 441 -7.51 -3.79 -0.96
CA MET A 441 -6.39 -2.97 -1.41
C MET A 441 -6.76 -1.48 -1.43
N SER A 442 -5.89 -0.61 -0.91
CA SER A 442 -6.16 0.83 -0.91
C SER A 442 -6.29 1.40 -2.33
N PRO A 443 -7.07 2.48 -2.52
CA PRO A 443 -7.15 3.20 -3.79
C PRO A 443 -5.77 3.62 -4.31
N THR A 444 -4.87 4.04 -3.42
CA THR A 444 -3.50 4.44 -3.75
C THR A 444 -2.68 3.27 -4.30
N ALA A 445 -2.76 2.08 -3.70
CA ALA A 445 -2.10 0.89 -4.22
C ALA A 445 -2.69 0.43 -5.56
N ARG A 446 -4.02 0.51 -5.75
CA ARG A 446 -4.66 0.25 -7.05
C ARG A 446 -4.17 1.23 -8.13
N LEU A 447 -4.05 2.52 -7.77
CA LEU A 447 -3.51 3.55 -8.65
C LEU A 447 -2.08 3.23 -9.06
N ILE A 448 -1.20 2.94 -8.10
CA ILE A 448 0.19 2.58 -8.38
C ILE A 448 0.27 1.36 -9.29
N ASP A 449 -0.52 0.32 -9.03
CA ASP A 449 -0.53 -0.88 -9.86
C ASP A 449 -0.98 -0.59 -11.29
N TYR A 450 -2.00 0.24 -11.46
CA TYR A 450 -2.47 0.70 -12.77
C TYR A 450 -1.40 1.53 -13.49
N LEU A 451 -0.78 2.51 -12.82
CA LEU A 451 0.24 3.38 -13.40
C LEU A 451 1.50 2.61 -13.77
N ALA A 452 1.93 1.68 -12.92
CA ALA A 452 3.05 0.78 -13.18
C ALA A 452 2.81 -0.04 -14.45
N TYR A 453 1.58 -0.57 -14.59
CA TYR A 453 1.18 -1.32 -15.77
C TYR A 453 1.07 -0.44 -17.03
N LYS A 454 0.43 0.74 -16.93
CA LYS A 454 0.19 1.65 -18.05
C LYS A 454 1.50 2.20 -18.61
N TYR A 455 2.35 2.74 -17.75
CA TYR A 455 3.56 3.48 -18.15
C TYR A 455 4.85 2.65 -18.10
N LYS A 456 4.77 1.38 -17.67
CA LYS A 456 5.93 0.48 -17.52
C LYS A 456 6.98 1.10 -16.60
N ILE A 457 6.53 1.47 -15.40
CA ILE A 457 7.35 2.08 -14.36
C ILE A 457 7.40 1.14 -13.16
N LEU A 458 8.59 1.02 -12.57
CA LEU A 458 8.79 0.35 -11.30
C LEU A 458 8.63 1.37 -10.16
N PHE A 459 7.62 1.17 -9.32
CA PHE A 459 7.52 1.91 -8.07
C PHE A 459 8.29 1.17 -6.99
N ILE A 460 9.18 1.87 -6.29
CA ILE A 460 9.89 1.38 -5.11
C ILE A 460 9.28 2.12 -3.91
N ILE A 461 8.65 1.36 -3.01
CA ILE A 461 7.74 1.89 -1.99
C ILE A 461 8.27 1.51 -0.61
N SER A 462 8.38 2.46 0.31
CA SER A 462 8.70 2.16 1.71
C SER A 462 7.59 1.34 2.37
N ALA A 463 7.93 0.31 3.15
CA ALA A 463 6.92 -0.55 3.78
C ALA A 463 6.07 0.14 4.86
N GLY A 464 6.57 1.21 5.47
CA GLY A 464 5.96 1.88 6.61
C GLY A 464 6.69 1.61 7.92
N ASN A 465 6.54 2.53 8.88
CA ASN A 465 7.20 2.48 10.18
C ASN A 465 6.16 2.41 11.32
N HIS A 466 6.41 1.59 12.33
CA HIS A 466 5.60 1.38 13.54
C HIS A 466 6.43 1.66 14.79
N ASP A 467 6.59 2.93 15.14
CA ASP A 467 7.35 3.35 16.33
C ASP A 467 6.70 2.85 17.64
N GLU A 468 5.40 2.58 17.61
CA GLU A 468 4.60 2.00 18.69
C GLU A 468 5.03 0.60 19.11
N ILE A 469 5.92 -0.07 18.35
CA ILE A 469 6.47 -1.38 18.71
C ILE A 469 7.05 -1.42 20.13
N LEU A 470 7.63 -0.30 20.60
CA LEU A 470 8.18 -0.18 21.94
C LEU A 470 7.11 -0.37 23.04
N LYS A 471 5.84 -0.07 22.75
CA LYS A 471 4.71 -0.30 23.67
C LYS A 471 4.44 -1.80 23.87
N TYR A 472 4.80 -2.64 22.90
CA TYR A 472 4.57 -4.09 22.94
C TYR A 472 5.74 -4.89 23.55
N VAL A 473 6.90 -4.25 23.79
CA VAL A 473 8.07 -4.89 24.41
C VAL A 473 7.81 -5.24 25.88
N GLY A 474 7.02 -4.41 26.59
CA GLY A 474 6.55 -4.71 27.94
C GLY A 474 7.63 -4.81 29.02
N GLN A 475 8.81 -4.20 28.82
CA GLN A 475 9.92 -4.21 29.78
C GLN A 475 10.36 -2.79 30.17
N SER A 476 10.86 -2.65 31.40
CA SER A 476 11.51 -1.41 31.83
C SER A 476 12.86 -1.21 31.12
N PHE A 477 13.34 0.03 31.05
CA PHE A 477 14.66 0.31 30.47
C PHE A 477 15.79 -0.42 31.21
N SER A 478 15.71 -0.51 32.54
CA SER A 478 16.72 -1.19 33.35
C SER A 478 16.80 -2.68 33.03
N ASP A 479 15.64 -3.34 32.92
CA ASP A 479 15.57 -4.77 32.58
C ASP A 479 16.08 -4.98 31.15
N PHE A 480 15.59 -4.17 30.21
CA PHE A 480 15.95 -4.28 28.81
C PHE A 480 17.45 -4.04 28.56
N LYS A 481 18.05 -3.10 29.30
CA LYS A 481 19.49 -2.82 29.27
C LYS A 481 20.33 -3.98 29.81
N ALA A 482 19.86 -4.69 30.84
CA ALA A 482 20.59 -5.81 31.45
C ALA A 482 20.67 -7.05 30.54
N LEU A 483 19.84 -7.11 29.50
CA LEU A 483 19.80 -8.21 28.54
C LEU A 483 20.95 -8.17 27.54
N SER A 484 21.34 -9.37 27.07
CA SER A 484 22.21 -9.51 25.92
C SER A 484 21.51 -9.05 24.64
N ILE A 485 22.26 -8.67 23.61
CA ILE A 485 21.68 -8.27 22.32
C ILE A 485 20.85 -9.39 21.68
N LEU A 486 21.20 -10.66 21.94
CA LEU A 486 20.46 -11.82 21.46
C LEU A 486 19.12 -11.98 22.18
N ASP A 487 19.07 -11.73 23.49
CA ASP A 487 17.81 -11.74 24.23
C ASP A 487 16.89 -10.60 23.79
N ARG A 488 17.46 -9.43 23.47
CA ARG A 488 16.71 -8.31 22.89
C ARG A 488 16.14 -8.66 21.50
N ASN A 489 16.90 -9.36 20.65
CA ASN A 489 16.40 -9.90 19.38
C ASN A 489 15.15 -10.77 19.61
N ASN A 490 15.19 -11.68 20.59
CA ASN A 490 14.09 -12.59 20.91
C ASN A 490 12.85 -11.83 21.41
N ILE A 491 13.03 -10.79 22.23
CA ILE A 491 11.92 -9.99 22.75
C ILE A 491 11.22 -9.23 21.63
N PHE A 492 11.98 -8.54 20.77
CA PHE A 492 11.41 -7.86 19.62
C PHE A 492 10.77 -8.84 18.64
N GLY A 493 11.43 -9.97 18.35
CA GLY A 493 10.88 -11.02 17.50
C GLY A 493 9.55 -11.56 18.01
N LYS A 494 9.43 -11.77 19.34
CA LYS A 494 8.18 -12.17 19.99
C LYS A 494 7.12 -11.06 19.92
N ALA A 495 7.47 -9.82 20.27
CA ALA A 495 6.54 -8.70 20.25
C ALA A 495 5.95 -8.47 18.85
N ILE A 496 6.78 -8.52 17.81
CA ILE A 496 6.31 -8.39 16.42
C ILE A 496 5.40 -9.57 16.06
N LYS A 497 5.76 -10.79 16.43
CA LYS A 497 4.96 -12.00 16.16
C LYS A 497 3.57 -11.95 16.78
N GLU A 498 3.47 -11.51 18.03
CA GLU A 498 2.21 -11.42 18.76
C GLU A 498 1.32 -10.26 18.25
N ASN A 499 1.92 -9.23 17.65
CA ASN A 499 1.22 -8.02 17.21
C ASN A 499 1.21 -7.84 15.67
N GLN A 500 1.48 -8.88 14.88
CA GLN A 500 1.56 -8.80 13.40
C GLN A 500 0.32 -8.18 12.74
N ARG A 501 -0.86 -8.27 13.37
CA ARG A 501 -2.08 -7.66 12.83
C ARG A 501 -2.01 -6.13 12.77
N ASN A 502 -1.29 -5.51 13.70
CA ASN A 502 -1.20 -4.06 13.87
C ASN A 502 0.10 -3.46 13.28
N LEU A 503 1.02 -4.32 12.82
CA LEU A 503 2.34 -3.94 12.32
C LEU A 503 2.45 -4.19 10.80
N LYS A 504 1.32 -4.11 10.09
CA LYS A 504 1.22 -4.42 8.65
C LYS A 504 1.78 -3.29 7.79
N VAL A 505 2.14 -3.64 6.55
CA VAL A 505 2.52 -2.63 5.56
C VAL A 505 1.46 -1.53 5.42
N LEU A 506 1.94 -0.29 5.34
CA LEU A 506 1.11 0.91 5.26
C LEU A 506 0.83 1.26 3.80
N ALA A 507 -0.38 1.72 3.49
CA ALA A 507 -0.71 2.08 2.11
C ALA A 507 0.27 3.13 1.55
N PRO A 508 0.79 2.95 0.32
CA PRO A 508 0.39 1.98 -0.71
C PRO A 508 1.31 0.74 -0.84
N ALA A 509 2.04 0.39 0.21
CA ALA A 509 3.04 -0.68 0.22
C ALA A 509 2.46 -2.09 -0.02
N GLU A 510 1.14 -2.26 -0.08
CA GLU A 510 0.48 -3.49 -0.51
C GLU A 510 0.40 -3.68 -2.04
N SER A 511 0.86 -2.70 -2.83
CA SER A 511 0.92 -2.75 -4.30
C SER A 511 1.51 -4.06 -4.82
N LEU A 512 0.89 -4.66 -5.84
CA LEU A 512 1.35 -5.92 -6.45
C LEU A 512 2.47 -5.70 -7.47
N ASN A 513 2.37 -4.63 -8.25
CA ASN A 513 3.33 -4.31 -9.32
C ASN A 513 4.55 -3.56 -8.80
N GLY A 514 4.41 -2.78 -7.72
CA GLY A 514 5.51 -2.14 -7.01
C GLY A 514 6.43 -3.12 -6.30
N LEU A 515 7.53 -2.59 -5.77
CA LEU A 515 8.50 -3.28 -4.94
C LEU A 515 8.52 -2.60 -3.56
N THR A 516 8.05 -3.33 -2.55
CA THR A 516 7.90 -2.84 -1.18
C THR A 516 9.14 -3.18 -0.37
N ILE A 517 9.76 -2.16 0.23
CA ILE A 517 11.05 -2.26 0.88
C ILE A 517 10.90 -2.10 2.40
N GLY A 518 11.23 -3.16 3.14
CA GLY A 518 11.40 -3.15 4.58
C GLY A 518 12.79 -2.66 4.99
N ALA A 519 12.92 -2.24 6.25
CA ALA A 519 14.17 -1.71 6.78
C ALA A 519 14.93 -2.79 7.57
N LEU A 520 16.23 -2.90 7.34
CA LEU A 520 17.17 -3.55 8.23
C LEU A 520 17.63 -2.55 9.30
N TYR A 521 17.84 -3.05 10.52
CA TYR A 521 18.54 -2.36 11.60
C TYR A 521 20.03 -2.38 11.32
N ASP A 522 20.45 -1.69 10.27
CA ASP A 522 21.80 -1.72 9.75
C ASP A 522 22.16 -0.41 9.05
N ASP A 523 23.41 0.00 9.23
CA ASP A 523 24.01 1.24 8.70
C ASP A 523 25.54 1.15 8.65
N PHE A 524 26.17 2.20 8.14
CA PHE A 524 27.62 2.31 8.00
C PHE A 524 28.28 3.11 9.14
N THR A 525 27.65 3.14 10.31
CA THR A 525 28.13 3.88 11.49
C THR A 525 28.71 2.94 12.57
N ASN A 526 29.49 3.49 13.50
CA ASN A 526 30.20 2.73 14.54
C ASN A 526 29.84 3.19 15.96
N GLY A 527 28.56 3.49 16.18
CA GLY A 527 28.06 3.85 17.51
C GLY A 527 28.28 2.75 18.57
N THR A 528 28.38 3.16 19.83
CA THR A 528 28.48 2.27 20.99
C THR A 528 27.38 2.55 22.00
N GLU A 529 26.96 1.52 22.75
CA GLU A 529 26.00 1.70 23.83
C GLU A 529 26.60 2.54 24.96
N SER A 530 25.73 3.25 25.68
CA SER A 530 26.09 4.02 26.87
C SER A 530 25.13 3.69 28.02
N GLY A 531 25.35 4.34 29.17
CA GLY A 531 24.45 4.22 30.31
C GLY A 531 22.99 4.60 30.00
N ARG A 532 22.75 5.45 28.98
CA ARG A 532 21.44 6.01 28.62
C ARG A 532 20.92 5.57 27.25
N PHE A 533 21.78 5.02 26.40
CA PHE A 533 21.47 4.69 25.01
C PHE A 533 21.89 3.25 24.72
N ILE A 534 20.93 2.41 24.34
CA ILE A 534 21.17 1.00 24.04
C ILE A 534 20.61 0.64 22.67
N TRP A 535 21.17 -0.39 22.05
CA TRP A 535 20.66 -0.92 20.80
C TRP A 535 19.36 -1.71 21.02
N ALA A 536 18.42 -1.54 20.10
CA ALA A 536 17.15 -2.28 20.14
C ALA A 536 17.37 -3.76 19.80
N VAL A 537 18.08 -4.02 18.70
CA VAL A 537 18.40 -5.35 18.19
C VAL A 537 19.81 -5.37 17.61
N GLU A 538 20.33 -6.55 17.34
CA GLU A 538 21.63 -6.75 16.72
C GLU A 538 21.70 -6.10 15.32
N LYS A 539 22.88 -5.55 14.97
CA LYS A 539 23.14 -5.01 13.63
C LYS A 539 22.85 -6.07 12.56
N GLY A 540 22.13 -5.65 11.52
CA GLY A 540 21.73 -6.50 10.41
C GLY A 540 20.36 -7.14 10.59
N MET A 541 19.79 -7.22 11.81
CA MET A 541 18.43 -7.73 12.05
C MET A 541 17.38 -6.91 11.29
N PRO A 542 16.18 -7.45 10.99
CA PRO A 542 15.06 -6.63 10.55
C PRO A 542 14.79 -5.50 11.56
N SER A 543 14.58 -4.28 11.08
CA SER A 543 14.35 -3.12 11.92
C SER A 543 13.07 -3.28 12.74
N PRO A 544 13.10 -3.11 14.07
CA PRO A 544 11.90 -3.29 14.88
C PRO A 544 10.73 -2.38 14.50
N ILE A 545 11.03 -1.20 13.93
CA ILE A 545 9.99 -0.28 13.45
C ILE A 545 9.47 -0.62 12.06
N SER A 546 10.13 -1.50 11.29
CA SER A 546 9.66 -1.81 9.94
C SER A 546 8.27 -2.43 10.00
N ALA A 547 7.43 -2.15 9.00
CA ALA A 547 6.22 -2.93 8.80
C ALA A 547 6.54 -4.37 8.36
N TYR A 548 5.70 -5.30 8.81
CA TYR A 548 5.80 -6.74 8.61
C TYR A 548 4.45 -7.35 8.21
N GLY A 549 4.49 -8.51 7.56
CA GLY A 549 3.29 -9.33 7.35
C GLY A 549 2.77 -9.29 5.94
N LYS A 550 1.71 -10.06 5.72
CA LYS A 550 1.29 -10.42 4.36
C LYS A 550 0.59 -9.26 3.66
N GLY A 551 0.90 -9.10 2.38
CA GLY A 551 0.20 -8.22 1.45
C GLY A 551 -1.19 -8.72 1.08
N TYR A 552 -1.86 -7.99 0.17
CA TYR A 552 -3.19 -8.33 -0.33
C TYR A 552 -3.22 -9.77 -0.86
N ARG A 553 -4.27 -10.53 -0.50
CA ARG A 553 -4.41 -11.97 -0.82
C ARG A 553 -3.20 -12.83 -0.41
N LEU A 554 -2.66 -12.56 0.78
CA LEU A 554 -1.56 -13.31 1.39
C LEU A 554 -0.25 -13.24 0.59
N THR A 555 -0.08 -12.22 -0.25
CA THR A 555 1.19 -11.98 -0.96
C THR A 555 2.31 -11.69 0.03
N VAL A 556 3.54 -11.97 -0.37
CA VAL A 556 4.71 -11.71 0.46
C VAL A 556 4.95 -10.20 0.49
N LYS A 557 4.96 -9.60 1.70
CA LYS A 557 5.35 -8.21 1.93
C LYS A 557 6.11 -8.09 3.27
N PRO A 558 7.00 -7.10 3.43
CA PRO A 558 7.72 -6.40 2.35
C PRO A 558 8.36 -7.38 1.35
N ASP A 559 8.58 -6.96 0.10
CA ASP A 559 9.18 -7.82 -0.92
C ASP A 559 10.66 -8.06 -0.67
N LEU A 560 11.36 -7.05 -0.14
CA LEU A 560 12.80 -7.03 0.12
C LEU A 560 13.09 -6.24 1.40
N PHE A 561 14.26 -6.46 1.98
CA PHE A 561 14.80 -5.67 3.08
C PHE A 561 16.14 -5.07 2.71
N TYR A 562 16.36 -3.82 3.09
CA TYR A 562 17.62 -3.12 2.83
C TYR A 562 18.03 -2.18 3.97
N TYR A 563 19.22 -1.59 3.90
CA TYR A 563 19.79 -0.75 4.95
C TYR A 563 18.85 0.40 5.30
N GLY A 564 18.29 0.38 6.51
CA GLY A 564 17.33 1.38 6.98
C GLY A 564 17.87 2.27 8.09
N GLY A 565 19.13 2.15 8.49
CA GLY A 565 19.68 2.89 9.62
C GLY A 565 19.62 2.10 10.93
N ARG A 566 20.25 2.62 11.99
CA ARG A 566 19.99 2.23 13.38
C ARG A 566 19.77 3.47 14.23
N LYS A 567 18.92 3.35 15.26
CA LYS A 567 18.74 4.37 16.31
C LYS A 567 18.69 3.72 17.69
N PHE A 568 19.27 4.38 18.67
CA PHE A 568 19.24 3.91 20.05
C PHE A 568 17.82 3.96 20.65
N VAL A 569 17.62 3.17 21.70
CA VAL A 569 16.50 3.26 22.62
C VAL A 569 16.98 3.88 23.93
N ARG A 570 16.14 4.70 24.56
CA ARG A 570 16.38 5.29 25.88
C ARG A 570 15.13 5.23 26.77
N GLU A 571 15.31 5.56 28.04
CA GLU A 571 14.22 5.73 29.00
C GLU A 571 13.60 7.14 28.92
N LYS A 572 12.28 7.23 28.90
CA LYS A 572 11.51 8.45 29.12
C LYS A 572 11.40 8.80 30.60
N PHE A 573 10.95 10.02 30.90
CA PHE A 573 10.64 10.42 32.28
C PHE A 573 9.56 9.57 32.96
N ASP A 574 8.63 8.99 32.19
CA ASP A 574 7.59 8.09 32.68
C ASP A 574 8.05 6.61 32.79
N ARG A 575 9.36 6.35 32.64
CA ARG A 575 10.01 5.03 32.65
C ARG A 575 9.68 4.13 31.46
N THR A 576 8.99 4.62 30.44
CA THR A 576 8.75 3.88 29.20
C THR A 576 9.94 4.01 28.24
N LEU A 577 9.99 3.13 27.23
CA LEU A 577 11.03 3.16 26.20
C LEU A 577 10.70 4.17 25.10
N GLU A 578 11.72 4.85 24.58
CA GLU A 578 11.58 5.68 23.36
C GLU A 578 12.78 5.58 22.42
N TRP A 579 12.51 5.79 21.14
CA TRP A 579 13.54 5.93 20.12
C TRP A 579 14.27 7.26 20.25
N VAL A 580 15.60 7.23 20.15
CA VAL A 580 16.44 8.42 20.08
C VAL A 580 16.40 8.97 18.65
N LEU A 581 15.36 9.73 18.32
CA LEU A 581 15.15 10.32 16.99
C LEU A 581 15.97 11.60 16.78
N SER A 582 17.23 11.64 17.19
CA SER A 582 18.17 12.73 16.85
C SER A 582 18.70 12.54 15.43
N ARG A 583 19.17 13.63 14.82
CA ARG A 583 19.80 13.61 13.48
C ARG A 583 21.31 13.45 13.51
N HIS A 584 21.86 13.07 14.66
CA HIS A 584 23.24 12.62 14.84
C HIS A 584 23.38 11.11 14.63
N GLU A 585 24.64 10.66 14.48
CA GLU A 585 25.02 9.25 14.44
C GLU A 585 24.40 8.51 15.65
N PRO A 586 23.83 7.30 15.47
CA PRO A 586 23.84 6.41 14.29
C PRO A 586 22.71 6.65 13.28
N GLY A 587 22.74 5.94 12.14
CA GLY A 587 21.75 6.03 11.07
C GLY A 587 22.37 6.10 9.67
N CYS A 588 21.52 6.24 8.64
CA CYS A 588 21.98 6.48 7.28
C CYS A 588 22.35 7.94 7.07
N LYS A 589 23.55 8.23 6.54
CA LYS A 589 24.02 9.60 6.38
C LYS A 589 23.48 10.23 5.09
N VAL A 590 22.83 11.38 5.22
CA VAL A 590 22.07 12.05 4.15
C VAL A 590 22.34 13.56 4.09
N ALA A 591 22.03 14.19 2.96
CA ALA A 591 21.96 15.65 2.86
C ALA A 591 20.79 16.21 3.68
N ALA A 592 20.97 17.40 4.26
CA ALA A 592 19.96 18.05 5.09
C ALA A 592 20.10 19.59 5.05
N PRO A 593 19.06 20.36 5.43
CA PRO A 593 19.23 21.79 5.74
C PRO A 593 20.15 21.98 6.95
N TYR A 594 20.87 23.09 7.02
CA TYR A 594 21.64 23.53 8.19
C TYR A 594 21.69 25.05 8.24
N ASP A 595 21.12 25.69 9.27
CA ASP A 595 21.16 27.13 9.57
C ASP A 595 21.65 28.08 8.45
N GLY A 596 20.76 28.36 7.49
CA GLY A 596 21.03 29.29 6.37
C GLY A 596 22.00 28.78 5.30
N SER A 597 22.42 27.52 5.37
CA SER A 597 23.39 26.82 4.52
C SER A 597 22.97 25.36 4.28
N SER A 598 23.94 24.51 3.89
CA SER A 598 23.79 23.09 3.56
C SER A 598 24.45 22.20 4.60
N GLY A 599 23.76 21.11 4.96
CA GLY A 599 24.15 20.21 6.03
C GLY A 599 24.10 18.73 5.67
N GLN A 600 24.46 17.92 6.63
CA GLN A 600 24.30 16.47 6.63
C GLN A 600 23.66 16.04 7.94
N ALA A 601 22.94 14.92 7.91
CA ALA A 601 22.28 14.36 9.07
C ALA A 601 22.20 12.84 8.94
N TYR A 602 21.72 12.19 9.99
CA TYR A 602 21.51 10.75 10.07
C TYR A 602 20.03 10.42 10.19
N SER A 603 19.47 9.73 9.19
CA SER A 603 18.09 9.27 9.14
C SER A 603 17.97 7.77 9.44
N PHE A 604 16.73 7.32 9.62
CA PHE A 604 16.39 5.94 9.96
C PHE A 604 14.95 5.64 9.53
N GLY A 605 14.72 4.46 8.95
CA GLY A 605 13.40 3.94 8.61
C GLY A 605 13.32 3.27 7.25
N THR A 606 12.10 2.86 6.88
CA THR A 606 11.81 2.22 5.59
C THR A 606 11.95 3.16 4.40
N SER A 607 11.78 4.47 4.59
CA SER A 607 12.06 5.51 3.60
C SER A 607 13.52 5.44 3.11
N ASP A 608 14.46 5.32 4.03
CA ASP A 608 15.89 5.25 3.73
C ASP A 608 16.25 3.99 2.95
N ALA A 609 15.66 2.86 3.34
CA ALA A 609 15.84 1.59 2.66
C ALA A 609 15.30 1.63 1.23
N ALA A 610 14.11 2.21 1.02
CA ALA A 610 13.50 2.37 -0.30
C ALA A 610 14.33 3.29 -1.22
N ALA A 611 14.80 4.43 -0.70
CA ALA A 611 15.64 5.35 -1.46
C ALA A 611 16.97 4.72 -1.87
N GLN A 612 17.59 3.94 -0.99
CA GLN A 612 18.82 3.22 -1.32
C GLN A 612 18.58 2.06 -2.32
N ILE A 613 17.47 1.34 -2.26
CA ILE A 613 17.12 0.36 -3.31
C ILE A 613 16.86 1.05 -4.65
N THR A 614 16.32 2.26 -4.65
CA THR A 614 16.20 3.09 -5.86
C THR A 614 17.57 3.47 -6.43
N HIS A 615 18.54 3.80 -5.58
CA HIS A 615 19.93 4.00 -6.01
C HIS A 615 20.51 2.75 -6.68
N GLU A 616 20.29 1.56 -6.09
CA GLU A 616 20.73 0.30 -6.71
C GLU A 616 19.99 -0.01 -8.02
N ALA A 617 18.72 0.39 -8.16
CA ALA A 617 17.96 0.25 -9.39
C ALA A 617 18.59 1.04 -10.55
N ALA A 618 19.13 2.24 -10.26
CA ALA A 618 19.84 3.04 -11.26
C ALA A 618 21.12 2.36 -11.74
N LYS A 619 21.89 1.73 -10.84
CA LYS A 619 23.08 0.95 -11.23
C LYS A 619 22.70 -0.26 -12.10
N CYS A 620 21.65 -0.97 -11.70
CA CYS A 620 21.12 -2.08 -12.50
C CYS A 620 20.69 -1.61 -13.90
N TYR A 621 20.07 -0.43 -14.00
CA TYR A 621 19.67 0.16 -15.28
C TYR A 621 20.87 0.41 -16.20
N ASP A 622 21.92 1.05 -15.70
CA ASP A 622 23.10 1.37 -16.50
C ASP A 622 23.77 0.10 -17.06
N VAL A 623 23.89 -0.93 -16.22
CA VAL A 623 24.45 -2.22 -16.63
C VAL A 623 23.56 -2.92 -17.65
N LEU A 624 22.24 -2.90 -17.43
CA LEU A 624 21.27 -3.52 -18.32
C LEU A 624 21.29 -2.86 -19.71
N GLU A 625 21.32 -1.52 -19.78
CA GLU A 625 21.45 -0.79 -21.06
C GLU A 625 22.75 -1.12 -21.77
N GLN A 626 23.87 -1.20 -21.04
CA GLN A 626 25.17 -1.55 -21.62
C GLN A 626 25.18 -2.97 -22.20
N VAL A 627 24.65 -3.96 -21.47
CA VAL A 627 24.58 -5.35 -21.94
C VAL A 627 23.72 -5.47 -23.20
N PHE A 628 22.56 -4.81 -23.23
CA PHE A 628 21.71 -4.84 -24.44
C PHE A 628 22.39 -4.14 -25.62
N LEU A 629 23.05 -3.01 -25.38
CA LEU A 629 23.77 -2.29 -26.42
C LEU A 629 24.91 -3.13 -27.00
N SER A 630 25.68 -3.85 -26.17
CA SER A 630 26.78 -4.69 -26.64
C SER A 630 26.31 -5.94 -27.38
N GLU A 631 25.28 -6.61 -26.89
CA GLU A 631 24.82 -7.90 -27.44
C GLU A 631 23.86 -7.75 -28.62
N THR A 632 23.05 -6.68 -28.66
CA THR A 632 21.99 -6.50 -29.68
C THR A 632 22.17 -5.28 -30.56
N GLY A 633 23.11 -4.38 -30.22
CA GLY A 633 23.30 -3.10 -30.91
C GLY A 633 22.22 -2.05 -30.62
N GLY A 634 21.31 -2.32 -29.67
CA GLY A 634 20.21 -1.43 -29.32
C GLY A 634 19.93 -1.37 -27.82
N PRO A 635 19.11 -0.41 -27.36
CA PRO A 635 18.75 -0.30 -25.95
C PRO A 635 17.80 -1.41 -25.53
N VAL A 636 17.62 -1.57 -24.22
CA VAL A 636 16.61 -2.48 -23.67
C VAL A 636 15.23 -2.05 -24.20
N PRO A 637 14.38 -2.98 -24.68
CA PRO A 637 13.05 -2.58 -25.12
C PRO A 637 12.23 -2.02 -23.96
N ASN A 638 11.62 -0.84 -24.18
CA ASN A 638 11.01 -0.03 -23.13
C ASN A 638 9.95 -0.78 -22.30
N ASP A 639 9.20 -1.68 -22.94
CA ASP A 639 8.19 -2.55 -22.32
C ASP A 639 8.72 -3.45 -21.19
N TYR A 640 10.02 -3.76 -21.22
CA TYR A 640 10.63 -4.72 -20.30
C TYR A 640 11.55 -4.07 -19.26
N LYS A 641 11.96 -2.80 -19.44
CA LYS A 641 12.90 -2.11 -18.55
C LYS A 641 12.50 -2.24 -17.07
N ALA A 642 11.30 -1.77 -16.71
CA ALA A 642 10.85 -1.78 -15.31
C ALA A 642 10.76 -3.20 -14.70
N ILE A 643 10.25 -4.18 -15.45
CA ILE A 643 10.11 -5.54 -14.92
C ILE A 643 11.47 -6.25 -14.80
N LEU A 644 12.41 -5.96 -15.70
CA LEU A 644 13.79 -6.45 -15.60
C LEU A 644 14.51 -5.86 -14.39
N LEU A 645 14.36 -4.56 -14.15
CA LEU A 645 14.89 -3.92 -12.95
C LEU A 645 14.32 -4.56 -11.67
N LYS A 646 13.00 -4.78 -11.64
CA LYS A 646 12.35 -5.50 -10.54
C LYS A 646 12.97 -6.89 -10.35
N ALA A 647 13.13 -7.64 -11.44
CA ALA A 647 13.71 -8.98 -11.41
C ALA A 647 15.17 -8.98 -10.93
N MET A 648 16.01 -8.06 -11.40
CA MET A 648 17.41 -7.92 -10.95
C MET A 648 17.47 -7.66 -9.45
N LEU A 649 16.70 -6.70 -8.94
CA LEU A 649 16.68 -6.39 -7.51
C LEU A 649 16.18 -7.56 -6.66
N THR A 650 15.15 -8.27 -7.12
CA THR A 650 14.55 -9.39 -6.36
C THR A 650 15.35 -10.68 -6.44
N HIS A 651 15.83 -11.08 -7.61
CA HIS A 651 16.53 -12.37 -7.78
C HIS A 651 17.94 -12.38 -7.22
N GLY A 652 18.54 -11.19 -6.98
CA GLY A 652 19.79 -11.07 -6.23
C GLY A 652 19.63 -11.24 -4.72
N ALA A 653 18.39 -11.30 -4.21
CA ALA A 653 18.12 -11.33 -2.78
C ALA A 653 18.38 -12.71 -2.15
N SER A 654 18.81 -12.70 -0.90
CA SER A 654 19.07 -13.92 -0.11
C SER A 654 18.73 -13.73 1.36
N TRP A 655 18.43 -14.84 2.04
CA TRP A 655 18.30 -14.91 3.50
C TRP A 655 19.58 -15.38 4.20
N GLU A 656 20.58 -15.83 3.44
CA GLU A 656 21.75 -16.57 3.94
C GLU A 656 22.46 -15.89 5.12
N THR A 657 22.62 -14.57 5.08
CA THR A 657 23.36 -13.82 6.10
C THR A 657 22.60 -13.62 7.42
N ILE A 658 21.30 -13.91 7.45
CA ILE A 658 20.40 -13.49 8.53
C ILE A 658 19.37 -14.55 8.95
N ALA A 659 19.22 -15.63 8.18
CA ALA A 659 18.21 -16.66 8.37
C ALA A 659 18.23 -17.27 9.78
N ASP A 660 19.42 -17.61 10.28
CA ASP A 660 19.57 -18.22 11.60
C ASP A 660 19.16 -17.26 12.72
N LYS A 661 19.55 -15.99 12.60
CA LYS A 661 19.23 -14.94 13.59
C LYS A 661 17.74 -14.69 13.68
N VAL A 662 17.04 -14.57 12.54
CA VAL A 662 15.59 -14.36 12.51
C VAL A 662 14.83 -15.60 12.94
N THR A 663 15.30 -16.79 12.59
CA THR A 663 14.72 -18.07 13.04
C THR A 663 14.80 -18.17 14.56
N ALA A 664 15.96 -17.86 15.16
CA ALA A 664 16.13 -17.83 16.61
C ALA A 664 15.22 -16.80 17.28
N ALA A 665 15.18 -15.57 16.76
CA ALA A 665 14.41 -14.47 17.32
C ALA A 665 12.89 -14.69 17.28
N THR A 666 12.38 -15.34 16.23
CA THR A 666 10.94 -15.50 15.99
C THR A 666 10.40 -16.88 16.38
N GLY A 667 11.29 -17.85 16.58
CA GLY A 667 10.94 -19.27 16.80
C GLY A 667 10.23 -19.92 15.62
N ASP A 668 10.29 -19.33 14.42
CA ASP A 668 9.71 -19.89 13.20
C ASP A 668 10.76 -20.59 12.35
N SER A 669 10.36 -21.63 11.61
CA SER A 669 11.28 -22.35 10.73
C SER A 669 11.70 -21.51 9.51
N VAL A 670 12.84 -21.88 8.89
CA VAL A 670 13.38 -21.26 7.67
C VAL A 670 12.33 -21.12 6.55
N LYS A 671 11.41 -22.09 6.43
CA LYS A 671 10.33 -22.08 5.43
C LYS A 671 9.34 -20.91 5.60
N LYS A 672 9.29 -20.30 6.79
CA LYS A 672 8.42 -19.17 7.11
C LYS A 672 9.17 -17.83 7.06
N LEU A 673 10.47 -17.78 6.75
CA LEU A 673 11.25 -16.53 6.71
C LEU A 673 10.73 -15.53 5.68
N CYS A 674 10.07 -15.99 4.61
CA CYS A 674 9.47 -15.10 3.63
C CYS A 674 8.48 -14.09 4.24
N LYS A 675 7.83 -14.42 5.37
CA LYS A 675 6.92 -13.49 6.06
C LYS A 675 7.64 -12.40 6.85
N TRP A 676 8.94 -12.59 7.10
CA TRP A 676 9.77 -11.70 7.92
C TRP A 676 10.74 -10.88 7.08
N LEU A 677 11.20 -11.44 5.96
CA LEU A 677 12.28 -10.88 5.14
C LEU A 677 11.91 -10.74 3.66
N GLY A 678 10.69 -11.08 3.27
CA GLY A 678 10.32 -11.14 1.87
C GLY A 678 11.20 -12.13 1.11
N ASN A 679 11.74 -11.71 -0.03
CA ASN A 679 12.73 -12.46 -0.79
C ASN A 679 14.16 -12.31 -0.22
N GLY A 680 14.35 -11.45 0.78
CA GLY A 680 15.61 -11.27 1.50
C GLY A 680 16.30 -9.95 1.24
N ILE A 681 17.62 -9.96 1.42
CA ILE A 681 18.49 -8.79 1.27
C ILE A 681 19.14 -8.85 -0.12
N PRO A 682 18.89 -7.86 -1.01
CA PRO A 682 19.50 -7.80 -2.33
C PRO A 682 21.03 -7.78 -2.28
N ASN A 683 21.65 -8.67 -3.05
CA ASN A 683 23.06 -8.56 -3.40
C ASN A 683 23.17 -8.12 -4.87
N ILE A 684 23.46 -6.84 -5.08
CA ILE A 684 23.45 -6.21 -6.40
C ILE A 684 24.59 -6.72 -7.28
N GLU A 685 25.76 -7.03 -6.70
CA GLU A 685 26.88 -7.66 -7.42
C GLU A 685 26.47 -8.99 -8.06
N LYS A 686 25.49 -9.71 -7.48
CA LYS A 686 24.96 -10.95 -8.08
C LYS A 686 24.31 -10.75 -9.45
N VAL A 687 23.74 -9.58 -9.67
CA VAL A 687 22.85 -9.32 -10.80
C VAL A 687 23.41 -8.33 -11.81
N ILE A 688 24.50 -7.63 -11.47
CA ILE A 688 25.20 -6.74 -12.41
C ILE A 688 26.43 -7.36 -13.07
N GLU A 689 26.96 -8.46 -12.51
CA GLU A 689 28.18 -9.08 -13.01
C GLU A 689 28.20 -10.60 -12.79
N CYS A 690 28.71 -11.33 -13.78
CA CYS A 690 28.98 -12.76 -13.68
C CYS A 690 30.30 -13.02 -12.92
N THR A 691 30.49 -14.21 -12.38
CA THR A 691 31.80 -14.64 -11.82
C THR A 691 32.33 -15.85 -12.59
N LYS A 692 33.49 -16.38 -12.20
CA LYS A 692 34.01 -17.65 -12.72
C LYS A 692 33.08 -18.82 -12.41
N GLU A 693 32.29 -18.69 -11.34
CA GLU A 693 31.49 -19.77 -10.75
C GLU A 693 29.99 -19.45 -10.75
N ARG A 694 29.58 -18.29 -11.30
CA ARG A 694 28.20 -17.84 -11.37
C ARG A 694 27.92 -17.13 -12.69
N ILE A 695 26.83 -17.53 -13.34
CA ILE A 695 26.31 -16.88 -14.54
C ILE A 695 24.95 -16.27 -14.21
N THR A 696 24.72 -15.05 -14.68
CA THR A 696 23.42 -14.40 -14.62
C THR A 696 22.86 -14.24 -16.03
N LEU A 697 21.66 -14.76 -16.23
CA LEU A 697 21.00 -14.90 -17.53
C LEU A 697 19.77 -14.00 -17.59
N ILE A 698 19.59 -13.28 -18.71
CA ILE A 698 18.46 -12.38 -18.91
C ILE A 698 17.59 -12.90 -20.06
N GLY A 699 16.37 -13.35 -19.73
CA GLY A 699 15.37 -13.77 -20.70
C GLY A 699 14.16 -12.84 -20.75
N LEU A 700 13.60 -12.62 -21.95
CA LEU A 700 12.40 -11.81 -22.15
C LEU A 700 11.23 -12.67 -22.63
N GLY A 701 10.02 -12.37 -22.16
CA GLY A 701 8.82 -13.08 -22.60
C GLY A 701 7.52 -12.47 -22.07
N LYS A 702 6.41 -12.88 -22.67
CA LYS A 702 5.05 -12.54 -22.21
C LYS A 702 4.22 -13.83 -22.15
N LEU A 703 3.58 -14.10 -21.02
CA LEU A 703 2.70 -15.25 -20.82
C LEU A 703 1.25 -14.79 -20.67
N LYS A 704 0.32 -15.47 -21.37
CA LYS A 704 -1.13 -15.33 -21.13
C LYS A 704 -1.56 -16.29 -20.01
N LYS A 705 -2.66 -15.97 -19.32
CA LYS A 705 -3.27 -16.83 -18.30
C LYS A 705 -3.45 -18.27 -18.84
N LYS A 706 -3.06 -19.26 -18.04
CA LYS A 706 -3.09 -20.72 -18.37
C LYS A 706 -2.15 -21.18 -19.50
N LYS A 707 -1.18 -20.36 -19.94
CA LYS A 707 -0.11 -20.81 -20.85
C LYS A 707 1.19 -21.03 -20.08
N ALA A 708 2.07 -21.88 -20.61
CA ALA A 708 3.43 -22.05 -20.14
C ALA A 708 4.44 -21.74 -21.26
N ILE A 709 5.70 -21.51 -20.87
CA ILE A 709 6.83 -21.41 -21.79
C ILE A 709 7.94 -22.36 -21.32
N PHE A 710 8.67 -22.91 -22.28
CA PHE A 710 9.87 -23.70 -22.06
C PHE A 710 11.10 -22.86 -22.42
N LEU A 711 12.15 -23.01 -21.62
CA LEU A 711 13.44 -22.37 -21.83
C LEU A 711 14.48 -23.48 -21.84
N ASP A 712 15.02 -23.80 -23.00
CA ASP A 712 16.11 -24.78 -23.12
C ASP A 712 17.46 -24.05 -23.03
N PHE A 713 18.34 -24.55 -22.16
CA PHE A 713 19.70 -24.07 -22.03
C PHE A 713 20.67 -25.22 -22.26
N HIS A 714 21.39 -25.18 -23.38
CA HIS A 714 22.50 -26.10 -23.60
C HIS A 714 23.77 -25.48 -23.01
N CYS A 715 24.09 -25.86 -21.77
CA CYS A 715 25.39 -25.58 -21.19
C CYS A 715 26.43 -26.46 -21.92
N ARG A 716 27.37 -25.86 -22.63
CA ARG A 716 28.52 -26.58 -23.21
C ARG A 716 29.66 -26.65 -22.22
#